data_AF-A0A8J0VG04-F1
#
_entry.id   AF-A0A8J0VG04-F1
#
_cell.length_a   1.000
_cell.length_b   1.000
_cell.length_c   1.000
_cell.angle_alpha   90.00
_cell.angle_beta   90.00
_cell.angle_gamma   90.00
#
_symmetry.space_group_name_H-M   'P 1'
#
loop_
_entity.id
_entity.type
_entity.pdbx_description
1 polymer ?
#
loop_
_entity_poly.entity_id
_entity_poly.type
_entity_poly.pdbx_seq_one_letter_code
_entity_poly.pdbx_strand_id
1 'polypeptide(L)'
;MGVPKFYRWISERYPCLSEVVKEHQIPEFDNLYLDMNGIIHQCSHPNDEDVHFRITEDKIFADIFHYLEVLFRIIKPRKVFFMAVDGVAPRAKMNQQRGRRFRSAKEAEDKIKKAVEKGEVLPTEARFDSNCITPGTEFMARLHEHLKYFVNMKISTDKSWQGVSIYLSGHETPGEGEHKIMEFIRSQKAKPDHDSNTRHCLYGLDADLIMLGLTSHEVHFSLLREEVRFGGKKNQKRVSAPEETTFHLLHLSLMREYIDYEFSSLKDKIPFEYDVERIIDDWILMGFLVGNDFIPHLPHLHINHDALPLLYRTYISVLPTLGGYINENGYLNLYNFEKYLKKLSDFDREHFNEIFVDLKWFESKVGNKYLNEAAGQAAEEAKNLNKKKNKVADDAFCFSALENNGEENSECLDENPEDDDDDLFETEFRQYKRTYYMSKMGVEVVSDEFLADQAKCYVQAIQWILHYYYHGVQCWSWYYPYHYAPYLSDICNFNHLKLTFDFGKPFMPFEQLLAVLPAASKDLLPLTYQNLMISSDSPIIDYYPQDFKTDLNGKQQEWEAVVLIPFIDEKRLLEAMASCNKCLTEDEKKRNRHSECIMYWYEMETDFKYFSPWPEKFQSVDRCHARYKLISLDAWHVDVTDNKITNVNKSALYFCGFPTLKHIKHKHSMKKAGVQVFQQSSRGENMILELETEENEDNQNVDIVASAVLGKSVFVNWPHLEEARVIAVSDGEMKFYLEERPGTQKLYTGNSVPPTKVIYVGDKERNVWVKEIQGISEHYHKRKGVVINETAIVLHAQLLTGRHYLLGQNGEVHLEKQWSKQVLSFVYQTVVQDITTFESGSSHYKTLGELFSPKSSVFMLGAPYYGCMGEVQESSDVLSENRIRVILSIPCEPQLLALIQNQHTFSIKYNPGYVLASRLGVNGYLVSRFTGSIFIGRGSKKNPHGEQKSNVGLNLKFNKKNEEVPGYTKRVGTEWTYSSAAELLLGEYIERFPELFSYISKHSQNDVFYEDDIWAGEDENGAEKVEEIVSWLKSHPVNTLSHSSCDLQILDADIVEKIEEEVAKCESKKPSKVRVTVKPHLLFKPLEQQHGVVPDQDAEFRLFDRVVNVRENFSVPLGLRGTIIGIKGDVPNLKHIAYQQVP
;
A
#
# COMPACT_ATOMS: atom_id res chain seq x y z
N MET A 1 -8.20 -5.82 -4.04
CA MET A 1 -8.81 -6.60 -5.15
C MET A 1 -7.71 -7.40 -5.82
N GLY A 2 -8.00 -8.10 -6.92
CA GLY A 2 -7.01 -8.88 -7.65
C GLY A 2 -6.69 -10.22 -7.03
N VAL A 3 -5.41 -10.45 -6.67
CA VAL A 3 -4.97 -11.69 -6.03
C VAL A 3 -4.92 -11.57 -4.49
N PRO A 4 -5.81 -12.25 -3.73
CA PRO A 4 -5.87 -12.11 -2.28
C PRO A 4 -4.56 -12.50 -1.58
N LYS A 5 -4.09 -11.66 -0.64
CA LYS A 5 -2.86 -11.85 0.15
C LYS A 5 -1.55 -11.86 -0.65
N PHE A 6 -1.59 -11.60 -1.96
CA PHE A 6 -0.42 -11.65 -2.83
C PHE A 6 0.71 -10.71 -2.41
N TYR A 7 0.39 -9.44 -2.12
CA TYR A 7 1.38 -8.46 -1.65
C TYR A 7 2.13 -8.93 -0.40
N ARG A 8 1.42 -9.53 0.57
CA ARG A 8 2.06 -10.07 1.78
C ARG A 8 2.98 -11.24 1.44
N TRP A 9 2.48 -12.18 0.65
CA TRP A 9 3.23 -13.38 0.27
C TRP A 9 4.50 -13.03 -0.50
N ILE A 10 4.42 -12.15 -1.49
CA ILE A 10 5.58 -11.76 -2.31
C ILE A 10 6.60 -10.95 -1.50
N SER A 11 6.14 -10.07 -0.60
CA SER A 11 7.02 -9.30 0.28
C SER A 11 7.72 -10.18 1.31
N GLU A 12 7.06 -11.22 1.83
CA GLU A 12 7.71 -12.21 2.69
C GLU A 12 8.69 -13.10 1.90
N ARG A 13 8.34 -13.53 0.68
CA ARG A 13 9.23 -14.34 -0.17
C ARG A 13 10.49 -13.57 -0.57
N TYR A 14 10.35 -12.28 -0.89
CA TYR A 14 11.42 -11.38 -1.34
C TYR A 14 11.54 -10.19 -0.37
N PRO A 15 12.31 -10.33 0.73
CA PRO A 15 12.21 -9.41 1.88
C PRO A 15 12.67 -7.97 1.62
N CYS A 16 13.49 -7.74 0.60
CA CYS A 16 14.00 -6.41 0.26
C CYS A 16 13.10 -5.61 -0.67
N LEU A 17 11.94 -6.12 -1.11
CA LEU A 17 11.11 -5.45 -2.13
C LEU A 17 10.59 -4.07 -1.74
N SER A 18 10.25 -3.88 -0.47
CA SER A 18 9.59 -2.68 0.02
C SER A 18 10.45 -1.96 1.05
N GLU A 19 10.49 -0.64 0.97
CA GLU A 19 11.05 0.21 2.01
C GLU A 19 10.01 1.19 2.57
N VAL A 20 10.21 1.63 3.81
CA VAL A 20 9.36 2.64 4.43
C VAL A 20 9.79 4.01 3.92
N VAL A 21 8.83 4.77 3.38
CA VAL A 21 9.06 6.11 2.87
C VAL A 21 9.46 7.06 4.01
N LYS A 22 10.60 7.71 3.87
CA LYS A 22 11.01 8.87 4.68
C LYS A 22 11.23 10.06 3.76
N GLU A 23 10.83 11.27 4.16
CA GLU A 23 10.85 12.47 3.29
C GLU A 23 12.20 12.74 2.57
N HIS A 24 13.34 12.39 3.19
CA HIS A 24 14.68 12.63 2.63
C HIS A 24 15.22 11.44 1.81
N GLN A 25 14.50 10.32 1.76
CA GLN A 25 14.93 9.06 1.12
C GLN A 25 14.15 8.74 -0.16
N ILE A 26 13.15 9.55 -0.53
CA ILE A 26 12.30 9.29 -1.70
C ILE A 26 13.11 9.53 -2.97
N PRO A 27 13.22 8.54 -3.88
CA PRO A 27 13.79 8.77 -5.20
C PRO A 27 13.01 9.85 -5.93
N GLU A 28 13.71 10.62 -6.75
CA GLU A 28 13.04 11.54 -7.64
C GLU A 28 12.25 10.78 -8.72
N PHE A 29 11.00 11.19 -8.95
CA PHE A 29 10.15 10.62 -9.98
C PHE A 29 9.84 11.63 -11.08
N ASP A 30 9.77 11.14 -12.32
CA ASP A 30 9.33 11.95 -13.45
C ASP A 30 7.80 11.97 -13.52
N ASN A 31 7.18 10.81 -13.31
CA ASN A 31 5.74 10.63 -13.46
C ASN A 31 5.12 10.03 -12.19
N LEU A 32 4.04 10.64 -11.69
CA LEU A 32 3.19 10.10 -10.63
C LEU A 32 1.80 9.79 -11.19
N TYR A 33 1.33 8.58 -10.95
CA TYR A 33 0.01 8.10 -11.35
C TYR A 33 -0.80 7.72 -10.11
N LEU A 34 -2.05 8.18 -10.03
CA LEU A 34 -2.96 7.88 -8.93
C LEU A 34 -4.17 7.12 -9.45
N ASP A 35 -4.37 5.89 -8.95
CA ASP A 35 -5.69 5.27 -8.94
C ASP A 35 -6.53 5.87 -7.80
N MET A 36 -7.52 6.67 -8.18
CA MET A 36 -8.31 7.48 -7.25
C MET A 36 -9.34 6.68 -6.46
N ASN A 37 -9.73 5.50 -6.95
CA ASN A 37 -10.87 4.78 -6.36
C ASN A 37 -10.60 4.37 -4.91
N GLY A 38 -9.37 3.94 -4.60
CA GLY A 38 -8.94 3.67 -3.22
C GLY A 38 -9.06 4.90 -2.30
N ILE A 39 -8.65 6.07 -2.79
CA ILE A 39 -8.71 7.35 -2.04
C ILE A 39 -10.16 7.74 -1.78
N ILE A 40 -11.03 7.67 -2.80
CA ILE A 40 -12.45 8.04 -2.68
C ILE A 40 -13.14 7.16 -1.63
N HIS A 41 -12.87 5.84 -1.62
CA HIS A 41 -13.41 4.93 -0.62
C HIS A 41 -12.93 5.30 0.80
N GLN A 42 -11.63 5.56 0.97
CA GLN A 42 -11.05 5.90 2.28
C GLN A 42 -11.59 7.21 2.85
N CYS A 43 -11.74 8.25 2.03
CA CYS A 43 -12.24 9.56 2.45
C CYS A 43 -13.76 9.59 2.69
N SER A 44 -14.54 8.69 2.06
CA SER A 44 -16.00 8.70 2.18
C SER A 44 -16.56 7.77 3.25
N HIS A 45 -15.92 6.64 3.55
CA HIS A 45 -16.38 5.69 4.56
C HIS A 45 -15.19 4.93 5.17
N PRO A 46 -14.36 5.60 6.00
CA PRO A 46 -13.18 4.98 6.59
C PRO A 46 -13.49 3.80 7.52
N ASN A 47 -14.71 3.76 8.09
CA ASN A 47 -15.16 2.72 9.01
C ASN A 47 -16.55 2.14 8.65
N ASP A 48 -16.60 1.18 7.74
CA ASP A 48 -17.83 0.48 7.32
C ASP A 48 -18.50 -0.39 8.40
N GLU A 49 -17.84 -0.59 9.54
CA GLU A 49 -18.39 -1.35 10.66
C GLU A 49 -19.31 -0.51 11.54
N ASP A 50 -19.18 0.83 11.50
CA ASP A 50 -19.97 1.73 12.33
C ASP A 50 -21.27 2.16 11.62
N VAL A 51 -22.40 1.72 12.16
CA VAL A 51 -23.74 2.01 11.63
C VAL A 51 -24.16 3.46 11.92
N HIS A 52 -23.54 4.10 12.91
CA HIS A 52 -23.83 5.49 13.33
C HIS A 52 -23.01 6.53 12.57
N PHE A 53 -21.97 6.11 11.84
CA PHE A 53 -21.10 7.02 11.11
C PHE A 53 -21.86 7.81 10.04
N ARG A 54 -21.69 9.15 10.05
CA ARG A 54 -22.22 10.08 9.05
C ARG A 54 -21.14 11.05 8.63
N ILE A 55 -21.10 11.36 7.34
CA ILE A 55 -20.18 12.32 6.75
C ILE A 55 -20.88 13.06 5.62
N THR A 56 -20.62 14.35 5.51
CA THR A 56 -21.18 15.23 4.49
C THR A 56 -20.26 15.30 3.28
N GLU A 57 -20.82 15.53 2.09
CA GLU A 57 -20.03 15.56 0.83
C GLU A 57 -18.93 16.63 0.85
N ASP A 58 -19.16 17.79 1.47
CA ASP A 58 -18.15 18.85 1.56
C ASP A 58 -16.91 18.39 2.32
N LYS A 59 -17.10 17.60 3.38
CA LYS A 59 -15.98 16.99 4.12
C LYS A 59 -15.29 15.92 3.30
N ILE A 60 -16.03 15.05 2.59
CA ILE A 60 -15.44 14.04 1.70
C ILE A 60 -14.54 14.70 0.66
N PHE A 61 -15.00 15.76 -0.01
CA PHE A 61 -14.22 16.45 -1.04
C PHE A 61 -13.00 17.16 -0.46
N ALA A 62 -13.12 17.80 0.71
CA ALA A 62 -11.98 18.41 1.40
C ALA A 62 -10.93 17.35 1.78
N ASP A 63 -11.36 16.20 2.31
CA ASP A 63 -10.48 15.09 2.68
C ASP A 63 -9.76 14.50 1.44
N ILE A 64 -10.46 14.38 0.30
CA ILE A 64 -9.85 13.95 -0.99
C ILE A 64 -8.79 14.95 -1.46
N PHE A 65 -9.09 16.25 -1.44
CA PHE A 65 -8.14 17.29 -1.84
C PHE A 65 -6.89 17.29 -0.97
N HIS A 66 -7.07 17.14 0.34
CA HIS A 66 -5.98 17.03 1.30
C HIS A 66 -5.11 15.80 1.03
N TYR A 67 -5.72 14.65 0.79
CA TYR A 67 -5.01 13.42 0.47
C TYR A 67 -4.17 13.54 -0.81
N LEU A 68 -4.75 14.11 -1.87
CA LEU A 68 -4.07 14.37 -3.14
C LEU A 68 -2.84 15.27 -2.97
N GLU A 69 -2.98 16.34 -2.19
CA GLU A 69 -1.90 17.27 -1.90
C GLU A 69 -0.75 16.59 -1.14
N VAL A 70 -1.08 15.76 -0.15
CA VAL A 70 -0.07 15.02 0.62
C VAL A 70 0.70 14.06 -0.30
N LEU A 71 0.02 13.28 -1.14
CA LEU A 71 0.69 12.37 -2.10
C LEU A 71 1.59 13.11 -3.09
N PHE A 72 1.09 14.21 -3.68
CA PHE A 72 1.87 15.02 -4.61
C PHE A 72 3.14 15.58 -3.95
N ARG A 73 3.03 16.06 -2.70
CA ARG A 73 4.16 16.61 -1.94
C ARG A 73 5.17 15.57 -1.48
N ILE A 74 4.74 14.33 -1.24
CA ILE A 74 5.63 13.21 -0.93
C ILE A 74 6.49 12.88 -2.16
N ILE A 75 5.87 12.70 -3.32
CA ILE A 75 6.55 12.18 -4.52
C ILE A 75 7.22 13.26 -5.38
N LYS A 76 6.64 14.46 -5.47
CA LYS A 76 7.14 15.61 -6.24
C LYS A 76 7.47 15.25 -7.70
N PRO A 77 6.48 14.84 -8.51
CA PRO A 77 6.70 14.46 -9.90
C PRO A 77 7.25 15.64 -10.71
N ARG A 78 8.17 15.37 -11.65
CA ARG A 78 8.83 16.42 -12.44
C ARG A 78 8.22 16.70 -13.81
N LYS A 79 7.52 15.72 -14.40
CA LYS A 79 6.99 15.81 -15.77
C LYS A 79 5.48 15.63 -15.79
N VAL A 80 4.98 14.54 -15.20
CA VAL A 80 3.56 14.14 -15.30
C VAL A 80 2.95 13.86 -13.94
N PHE A 81 1.74 14.39 -13.72
CA PHE A 81 0.85 13.98 -12.64
C PHE A 81 -0.48 13.52 -13.23
N PHE A 82 -0.81 12.23 -13.09
CA PHE A 82 -1.97 11.61 -13.71
C PHE A 82 -2.94 11.12 -12.64
N MET A 83 -4.17 11.63 -12.64
CA MET A 83 -5.24 11.17 -11.76
C MET A 83 -6.28 10.42 -12.57
N ALA A 84 -6.51 9.15 -12.24
CA ALA A 84 -7.43 8.27 -12.92
C ALA A 84 -8.55 7.83 -11.97
N VAL A 85 -9.80 8.09 -12.37
CA VAL A 85 -11.01 7.64 -11.67
C VAL A 85 -11.66 6.55 -12.53
N ASP A 86 -12.19 5.49 -11.92
CA ASP A 86 -12.88 4.43 -12.67
C ASP A 86 -14.06 4.99 -13.47
N GLY A 87 -14.06 4.68 -14.76
CA GLY A 87 -15.19 4.88 -15.64
C GLY A 87 -15.97 3.60 -15.88
N VAL A 88 -16.68 3.55 -17.01
CA VAL A 88 -17.42 2.35 -17.40
C VAL A 88 -16.43 1.22 -17.68
N ALA A 89 -16.58 0.09 -17.00
CA ALA A 89 -15.69 -1.05 -17.11
C ALA A 89 -16.16 -2.05 -18.19
N PRO A 90 -15.27 -2.92 -18.73
CA PRO A 90 -15.67 -4.02 -19.61
C PRO A 90 -16.60 -5.01 -18.91
N ARG A 91 -17.45 -5.71 -19.69
CA ARG A 91 -18.45 -6.64 -19.16
C ARG A 91 -17.87 -7.77 -18.33
N ALA A 92 -16.64 -8.21 -18.65
CA ALA A 92 -15.88 -9.15 -17.85
C ALA A 92 -15.75 -8.72 -16.38
N LYS A 93 -15.51 -7.43 -16.10
CA LYS A 93 -15.40 -6.89 -14.74
C LYS A 93 -16.76 -6.54 -14.13
N MET A 94 -17.75 -6.18 -14.94
CA MET A 94 -19.08 -5.76 -14.45
C MET A 94 -19.75 -6.82 -13.57
N ASN A 95 -19.59 -8.11 -13.87
CA ASN A 95 -20.15 -9.18 -13.05
C ASN A 95 -19.55 -9.22 -11.64
N GLN A 96 -18.23 -9.03 -11.53
CA GLN A 96 -17.52 -8.93 -10.25
C GLN A 96 -17.96 -7.68 -9.47
N GLN A 97 -18.05 -6.54 -10.14
CA GLN A 97 -18.55 -5.30 -9.53
C GLN A 97 -19.96 -5.48 -9.00
N ARG A 98 -20.85 -6.09 -9.80
CA ARG A 98 -22.24 -6.35 -9.41
C ARG A 98 -22.33 -7.23 -8.17
N GLY A 99 -21.60 -8.34 -8.14
CA GLY A 99 -21.55 -9.21 -6.95
C GLY A 99 -21.12 -8.44 -5.69
N ARG A 100 -20.14 -7.55 -5.82
CA ARG A 100 -19.69 -6.69 -4.71
C ARG A 100 -20.76 -5.67 -4.27
N ARG A 101 -21.48 -5.03 -5.19
CA ARG A 101 -22.53 -4.04 -4.86
C ARG A 101 -23.75 -4.69 -4.20
N PHE A 102 -24.14 -5.88 -4.65
CA PHE A 102 -25.22 -6.65 -4.01
C PHE A 102 -24.83 -7.06 -2.59
N ARG A 103 -23.58 -7.49 -2.39
CA ARG A 103 -23.07 -7.85 -1.07
C ARG A 103 -23.00 -6.65 -0.12
N SER A 104 -22.42 -5.53 -0.56
CA SER A 104 -22.32 -4.32 0.27
C SER A 104 -23.69 -3.81 0.72
N ALA A 105 -24.68 -3.83 -0.17
CA ALA A 105 -26.05 -3.45 0.17
C ALA A 105 -26.67 -4.40 1.21
N LYS A 106 -26.55 -5.72 1.01
CA LYS A 106 -27.07 -6.72 1.95
C LYS A 106 -26.39 -6.64 3.33
N GLU A 107 -25.07 -6.51 3.36
CA GLU A 107 -24.31 -6.34 4.60
C GLU A 107 -24.69 -5.06 5.36
N ALA A 108 -24.97 -3.96 4.63
CA ALA A 108 -25.43 -2.72 5.24
C ALA A 108 -26.83 -2.87 5.85
N GLU A 109 -27.75 -3.52 5.15
CA GLU A 109 -29.11 -3.82 5.62
C GLU A 109 -29.08 -4.73 6.86
N ASP A 110 -28.32 -5.82 6.82
CA ASP A 110 -28.19 -6.76 7.93
C ASP A 110 -27.59 -6.10 9.19
N LYS A 111 -26.62 -5.19 9.01
CA LYS A 111 -26.04 -4.42 10.12
C LYS A 111 -27.05 -3.46 10.74
N ILE A 112 -27.83 -2.76 9.92
CA ILE A 112 -28.89 -1.86 10.38
C ILE A 112 -29.95 -2.64 11.15
N LYS A 113 -30.41 -3.77 10.60
CA LYS A 113 -31.39 -4.65 11.23
C LYS A 113 -30.92 -5.14 12.59
N LYS A 114 -29.66 -5.60 12.68
CA LYS A 114 -29.04 -6.04 13.95
C LYS A 114 -28.92 -4.90 14.98
N ALA A 115 -28.63 -3.67 14.56
CA ALA A 115 -28.55 -2.51 15.45
C ALA A 115 -29.95 -2.15 16.01
N VAL A 116 -30.97 -2.15 15.15
CA VAL A 116 -32.36 -1.90 15.56
C VAL A 116 -32.89 -3.00 16.49
N GLU A 117 -32.60 -4.27 16.20
CA GLU A 117 -32.95 -5.41 17.06
C GLU A 117 -32.30 -5.32 18.46
N LYS A 118 -31.11 -4.71 18.55
CA LYS A 118 -30.43 -4.40 19.83
C LYS A 118 -31.00 -3.18 20.56
N GLY A 119 -32.00 -2.49 19.98
CA GLY A 119 -32.59 -1.28 20.55
C GLY A 119 -31.75 -0.02 20.36
N GLU A 120 -30.77 0.00 19.45
CA GLU A 120 -29.97 1.19 19.16
C GLU A 120 -30.79 2.22 18.38
N VAL A 121 -30.74 3.48 18.80
CA VAL A 121 -31.39 4.59 18.09
C VAL A 121 -30.43 5.10 17.01
N LEU A 122 -30.79 4.89 15.74
CA LEU A 122 -29.99 5.34 14.62
C LEU A 122 -30.18 6.85 14.34
N PRO A 123 -29.16 7.54 13.81
CA PRO A 123 -29.29 8.93 13.39
C PRO A 123 -30.38 9.11 12.33
N THR A 124 -31.07 10.25 12.36
CA THR A 124 -32.11 10.63 11.38
C THR A 124 -31.55 10.85 9.98
N GLU A 125 -30.28 11.22 9.87
CA GLU A 125 -29.59 11.38 8.60
C GLU A 125 -29.36 10.02 7.93
N ALA A 126 -29.56 9.95 6.61
CA ALA A 126 -29.28 8.75 5.84
C ALA A 126 -27.80 8.39 5.88
N ARG A 127 -27.50 7.09 5.94
CA ARG A 127 -26.14 6.58 5.83
C ARG A 127 -25.62 6.83 4.40
N PHE A 128 -24.34 7.13 4.27
CA PHE A 128 -23.67 7.21 2.98
C PHE A 128 -23.70 5.84 2.26
N ASP A 129 -24.32 5.78 1.09
CA ASP A 129 -24.32 4.57 0.24
C ASP A 129 -23.04 4.53 -0.61
N SER A 130 -22.11 3.65 -0.27
CA SER A 130 -20.83 3.50 -0.98
C SER A 130 -20.98 3.00 -2.43
N ASN A 131 -22.15 2.47 -2.81
CA ASN A 131 -22.43 2.11 -4.20
C ASN A 131 -22.52 3.35 -5.11
N CYS A 132 -22.63 4.56 -4.55
CA CYS A 132 -22.56 5.81 -5.31
C CYS A 132 -21.20 6.05 -6.00
N ILE A 133 -20.14 5.34 -5.57
CA ILE A 133 -18.81 5.34 -6.20
C ILE A 133 -18.85 4.40 -7.41
N THR A 134 -19.68 4.76 -8.38
CA THR A 134 -19.88 4.07 -9.67
C THR A 134 -20.09 5.16 -10.73
N PRO A 135 -19.50 5.05 -11.93
CA PRO A 135 -19.67 6.06 -12.98
C PRO A 135 -21.15 6.28 -13.33
N GLY A 136 -21.51 7.54 -13.61
CA GLY A 136 -22.87 7.93 -13.99
C GLY A 136 -23.77 8.35 -12.83
N THR A 137 -23.33 8.17 -11.57
CA THR A 137 -24.06 8.69 -10.41
C THR A 137 -23.91 10.19 -10.28
N GLU A 138 -24.83 10.80 -9.55
CA GLU A 138 -24.77 12.22 -9.20
C GLU A 138 -23.52 12.59 -8.41
N PHE A 139 -23.17 11.75 -7.42
CA PHE A 139 -22.00 11.94 -6.58
C PHE A 139 -20.71 12.03 -7.41
N MET A 140 -20.51 11.10 -8.35
CA MET A 140 -19.32 11.08 -9.19
C MET A 140 -19.24 12.29 -10.13
N ALA A 141 -20.39 12.76 -10.65
CA ALA A 141 -20.44 13.96 -11.48
C ALA A 141 -20.05 15.22 -10.69
N ARG A 142 -20.55 15.37 -9.46
CA ARG A 142 -20.14 16.46 -8.55
C ARG A 142 -18.67 16.37 -8.21
N LEU A 143 -18.19 15.18 -7.82
CA LEU A 143 -16.78 14.94 -7.51
C LEU A 143 -15.88 15.34 -8.69
N HIS A 144 -16.26 15.02 -9.92
CA HIS A 144 -15.48 15.37 -11.10
C HIS A 144 -15.33 16.89 -11.29
N GLU A 145 -16.41 17.67 -11.12
CA GLU A 145 -16.35 19.14 -11.19
C GLU A 145 -15.50 19.73 -10.05
N HIS A 146 -15.57 19.15 -8.86
CA HIS A 146 -14.74 19.52 -7.72
C HIS A 146 -13.25 19.22 -7.97
N LEU A 147 -12.91 18.10 -8.60
CA LEU A 147 -11.53 17.79 -9.01
C LEU A 147 -11.02 18.77 -10.07
N LYS A 148 -11.84 19.17 -11.05
CA LYS A 148 -11.49 20.23 -12.02
C LYS A 148 -11.15 21.53 -11.30
N TYR A 149 -12.01 21.95 -10.36
CA TYR A 149 -11.76 23.15 -9.54
C TYR A 149 -10.43 23.04 -8.76
N PHE A 150 -10.19 21.90 -8.09
CA PHE A 150 -8.97 21.66 -7.32
C PHE A 150 -7.70 21.80 -8.17
N VAL A 151 -7.68 21.21 -9.38
CA VAL A 151 -6.54 21.31 -10.30
C VAL A 151 -6.30 22.76 -10.73
N ASN A 152 -7.35 23.48 -11.14
CA ASN A 152 -7.23 24.89 -11.54
C ASN A 152 -6.70 25.76 -10.39
N MET A 153 -7.19 25.52 -9.18
CA MET A 153 -6.75 26.19 -7.97
C MET A 153 -5.28 25.89 -7.67
N LYS A 154 -4.86 24.62 -7.66
CA LYS A 154 -3.48 24.24 -7.34
C LYS A 154 -2.48 24.73 -8.37
N ILE A 155 -2.74 24.59 -9.68
CA ILE A 155 -1.86 25.13 -10.73
C ILE A 155 -1.67 26.65 -10.58
N SER A 156 -2.72 27.37 -10.21
CA SER A 156 -2.68 28.84 -10.13
C SER A 156 -2.03 29.35 -8.84
N THR A 157 -2.06 28.57 -7.76
CA THR A 157 -1.63 29.01 -6.42
C THR A 157 -0.34 28.36 -5.94
N ASP A 158 -0.02 27.15 -6.37
CA ASP A 158 1.13 26.36 -5.92
C ASP A 158 2.18 26.23 -7.03
N LYS A 159 3.39 26.75 -6.77
CA LYS A 159 4.51 26.72 -7.71
C LYS A 159 4.95 25.30 -8.09
N SER A 160 4.82 24.34 -7.18
CA SER A 160 5.22 22.95 -7.44
C SER A 160 4.37 22.27 -8.51
N TRP A 161 3.15 22.76 -8.73
CA TRP A 161 2.23 22.27 -9.77
C TRP A 161 2.46 22.92 -11.13
N GLN A 162 3.21 24.02 -11.20
CA GLN A 162 3.37 24.83 -12.42
C GLN A 162 4.33 24.21 -13.44
N GLY A 163 5.27 23.38 -12.99
CA GLY A 163 6.24 22.69 -13.86
C GLY A 163 5.78 21.34 -14.40
N VAL A 164 4.56 20.90 -14.07
CA VAL A 164 4.08 19.53 -14.30
C VAL A 164 2.88 19.54 -15.23
N SER A 165 2.82 18.58 -16.17
CA SER A 165 1.62 18.32 -16.97
C SER A 165 0.64 17.46 -16.19
N ILE A 166 -0.56 17.96 -15.94
CA ILE A 166 -1.55 17.31 -15.07
C ILE A 166 -2.67 16.72 -15.90
N TYR A 167 -2.89 15.42 -15.79
CA TYR A 167 -3.95 14.69 -16.50
C TYR A 167 -5.05 14.30 -15.51
N LEU A 168 -6.29 14.66 -15.82
CA LEU A 168 -7.49 14.24 -15.09
C LEU A 168 -8.33 13.35 -16.00
N SER A 169 -8.26 12.04 -15.79
CA SER A 169 -9.16 11.08 -16.43
C SER A 169 -10.28 10.72 -15.45
N GLY A 170 -11.41 11.41 -15.61
CA GLY A 170 -12.57 11.23 -14.74
C GLY A 170 -13.37 9.96 -14.99
N HIS A 171 -14.47 9.82 -14.25
CA HIS A 171 -15.44 8.71 -14.41
C HIS A 171 -16.18 8.75 -15.76
N GLU A 172 -16.14 9.88 -16.45
CA GLU A 172 -16.77 10.08 -17.75
C GLU A 172 -16.01 9.39 -18.89
N THR A 173 -14.68 9.22 -18.75
CA THR A 173 -13.86 8.44 -19.66
C THR A 173 -14.05 6.94 -19.40
N PRO A 174 -14.36 6.08 -20.39
CA PRO A 174 -14.45 4.63 -20.20
C PRO A 174 -13.15 4.00 -19.71
N GLY A 175 -13.25 2.83 -19.08
CA GLY A 175 -12.13 2.06 -18.56
C GLY A 175 -11.86 2.28 -17.07
N GLU A 176 -11.12 1.36 -16.49
CA GLU A 176 -10.68 1.41 -15.09
C GLU A 176 -9.50 2.35 -14.92
N GLY A 177 -9.33 2.92 -13.73
CA GLY A 177 -8.28 3.89 -13.42
C GLY A 177 -6.88 3.35 -13.74
N GLU A 178 -6.57 2.15 -13.26
CA GLU A 178 -5.28 1.48 -13.48
C GLU A 178 -5.01 1.18 -14.97
N HIS A 179 -6.04 0.80 -15.74
CA HIS A 179 -5.88 0.51 -17.17
C HIS A 179 -5.76 1.78 -18.02
N LYS A 180 -6.47 2.87 -17.67
CA LYS A 180 -6.27 4.20 -18.29
C LYS A 180 -4.83 4.69 -18.12
N ILE A 181 -4.27 4.49 -16.92
CA ILE A 181 -2.86 4.81 -16.64
C ILE A 181 -1.93 3.97 -17.52
N MET A 182 -2.19 2.67 -17.63
CA MET A 182 -1.35 1.78 -18.44
C MET A 182 -1.45 2.07 -19.94
N GLU A 183 -2.63 2.45 -20.45
CA GLU A 183 -2.80 2.97 -21.82
C GLU A 183 -1.96 4.22 -22.05
N PHE A 184 -1.99 5.18 -21.12
CA PHE A 184 -1.14 6.35 -21.19
C PHE A 184 0.35 5.97 -21.22
N ILE A 185 0.82 5.09 -20.32
CA ILE A 185 2.22 4.65 -20.27
C ILE A 185 2.63 4.00 -21.59
N ARG A 186 1.85 3.05 -22.12
CA ARG A 186 2.10 2.41 -23.42
C ARG A 186 2.18 3.44 -24.55
N SER A 187 1.27 4.42 -24.57
CA SER A 187 1.29 5.48 -25.59
C SER A 187 2.53 6.37 -25.51
N GLN A 188 3.06 6.62 -24.31
CA GLN A 188 4.31 7.39 -24.17
C GLN A 188 5.50 6.57 -24.65
N LYS A 189 5.56 5.29 -24.27
CA LYS A 189 6.62 4.35 -24.68
C LYS A 189 6.70 4.16 -26.19
N ALA A 190 5.56 4.19 -26.88
CA ALA A 190 5.49 4.05 -28.33
C ALA A 190 6.09 5.26 -29.08
N LYS A 191 6.32 6.39 -28.39
CA LYS A 191 6.91 7.58 -29.03
C LYS A 191 8.41 7.40 -29.29
N PRO A 192 8.93 7.89 -30.42
CA PRO A 192 10.33 7.72 -30.78
C PRO A 192 11.32 8.49 -29.88
N ASP A 193 10.85 9.50 -29.14
CA ASP A 193 11.62 10.33 -28.21
C ASP A 193 11.48 9.89 -26.74
N HIS A 194 10.88 8.72 -26.48
CA HIS A 194 10.74 8.18 -25.12
C HIS A 194 12.10 7.91 -24.48
N ASP A 195 12.28 8.40 -23.26
CA ASP A 195 13.46 8.12 -22.44
C ASP A 195 13.25 6.81 -21.68
N SER A 196 14.07 5.80 -22.01
CA SER A 196 14.03 4.47 -21.38
C SER A 196 14.35 4.48 -19.88
N ASN A 197 14.86 5.60 -19.34
CA ASN A 197 15.14 5.76 -17.92
C ASN A 197 14.09 6.62 -17.20
N THR A 198 12.93 6.84 -17.81
CA THR A 198 11.83 7.56 -17.16
C THR A 198 11.44 6.87 -15.85
N ARG A 199 11.30 7.65 -14.77
CA ARG A 199 11.00 7.13 -13.42
C ARG A 199 9.52 7.24 -13.11
N HIS A 200 8.88 6.10 -12.90
CA HIS A 200 7.44 5.95 -12.72
C HIS A 200 7.09 5.61 -11.27
N CYS A 201 6.14 6.35 -10.68
CA CYS A 201 5.53 6.03 -9.39
C CYS A 201 4.02 5.87 -9.56
N LEU A 202 3.47 4.70 -9.22
CA LEU A 202 2.04 4.43 -9.26
C LEU A 202 1.52 4.19 -7.84
N TYR A 203 0.53 4.97 -7.42
CA TYR A 203 -0.11 4.81 -6.13
C TYR A 203 -1.36 3.93 -6.25
N GLY A 204 -1.47 2.95 -5.34
CA GLY A 204 -2.68 2.17 -5.13
C GLY A 204 -2.46 0.93 -4.26
N LEU A 205 -3.56 0.40 -3.70
CA LEU A 205 -3.51 -0.73 -2.74
C LEU A 205 -3.76 -2.10 -3.37
N ASP A 206 -4.07 -2.15 -4.67
CA ASP A 206 -4.36 -3.41 -5.33
C ASP A 206 -3.09 -4.21 -5.64
N ALA A 207 -3.23 -5.54 -5.64
CA ALA A 207 -2.14 -6.45 -5.94
C ALA A 207 -1.81 -6.46 -7.45
N ASP A 208 -2.82 -6.20 -8.28
CA ASP A 208 -2.72 -6.25 -9.74
C ASP A 208 -1.82 -5.15 -10.31
N LEU A 209 -1.68 -4.03 -9.59
CA LEU A 209 -0.73 -2.96 -9.91
C LEU A 209 0.73 -3.45 -9.97
N ILE A 210 1.08 -4.51 -9.24
CA ILE A 210 2.40 -5.15 -9.33
C ILE A 210 2.56 -5.81 -10.70
N MET A 211 1.56 -6.54 -11.15
CA MET A 211 1.57 -7.20 -12.45
C MET A 211 1.51 -6.16 -13.58
N LEU A 212 0.62 -5.16 -13.50
CA LEU A 212 0.53 -4.07 -14.47
C LEU A 212 1.82 -3.25 -14.56
N GLY A 213 2.48 -2.98 -13.43
CA GLY A 213 3.77 -2.30 -13.45
C GLY A 213 4.84 -3.14 -14.16
N LEU A 214 4.86 -4.47 -13.97
CA LEU A 214 5.79 -5.37 -14.64
C LEU A 214 5.50 -5.54 -16.14
N THR A 215 4.23 -5.54 -16.58
CA THR A 215 3.87 -5.60 -18.02
C THR A 215 4.34 -4.37 -18.80
N SER A 216 4.64 -3.27 -18.11
CA SER A 216 5.22 -2.09 -18.75
C SER A 216 6.67 -2.33 -19.21
N HIS A 217 7.40 -3.29 -18.63
CA HIS A 217 8.84 -3.51 -18.81
C HIS A 217 9.72 -2.26 -18.60
N GLU A 218 9.21 -1.24 -17.90
CA GLU A 218 10.01 -0.08 -17.49
C GLU A 218 10.93 -0.45 -16.32
N VAL A 219 12.17 0.05 -16.36
CA VAL A 219 13.19 -0.32 -15.37
C VAL A 219 12.96 0.38 -14.04
N HIS A 220 12.66 1.68 -14.09
CA HIS A 220 12.52 2.53 -12.92
C HIS A 220 11.05 2.71 -12.59
N PHE A 221 10.43 1.64 -12.07
CA PHE A 221 9.03 1.62 -11.68
C PHE A 221 8.89 1.25 -10.20
N SER A 222 8.19 2.10 -9.45
CA SER A 222 7.87 1.86 -8.04
C SER A 222 6.37 2.03 -7.77
N LEU A 223 5.86 1.28 -6.80
CA LEU A 223 4.50 1.40 -6.31
C LEU A 223 4.48 2.06 -4.93
N LEU A 224 3.73 3.15 -4.79
CA LEU A 224 3.49 3.79 -3.50
C LEU A 224 2.24 3.18 -2.86
N ARG A 225 2.38 2.69 -1.63
CA ARG A 225 1.31 1.99 -0.91
C ARG A 225 1.26 2.44 0.55
N GLU A 226 0.09 2.36 1.17
CA GLU A 226 -0.02 2.57 2.62
C GLU A 226 0.46 1.33 3.39
N GLU A 227 0.97 1.54 4.60
CA GLU A 227 1.35 0.47 5.51
C GLU A 227 0.13 -0.37 5.89
N VAL A 228 0.10 -1.62 5.44
CA VAL A 228 -0.90 -2.60 5.86
C VAL A 228 -0.38 -3.34 7.09
N ARG A 229 -1.03 -3.14 8.24
CA ARG A 229 -0.73 -3.89 9.47
C ARG A 229 -1.55 -5.17 9.55
N PHE A 230 -0.88 -6.31 9.73
CA PHE A 230 -1.53 -7.61 9.81
C PHE A 230 -1.69 -8.06 11.27
N GLY A 231 -2.95 -8.33 11.68
CA GLY A 231 -3.31 -8.83 13.01
C GLY A 231 -3.82 -7.73 13.96
N GLY A 232 -5.10 -7.81 14.37
CA GLY A 232 -5.69 -6.92 15.40
C GLY A 232 -6.80 -5.98 14.93
N LYS A 233 -7.76 -6.44 14.12
CA LYS A 233 -8.84 -5.61 13.55
C LYS A 233 -9.76 -4.90 14.56
N LYS A 234 -9.86 -5.36 15.82
CA LYS A 234 -10.99 -4.95 16.70
C LYS A 234 -10.87 -3.57 17.39
N ASN A 235 -9.71 -2.90 17.41
CA ASN A 235 -9.52 -1.66 18.19
C ASN A 235 -8.67 -0.56 17.50
N GLN A 236 -8.31 -0.70 16.22
CA GLN A 236 -7.48 0.31 15.55
C GLN A 236 -8.40 1.28 14.81
N LYS A 237 -8.66 2.46 15.39
CA LYS A 237 -9.15 3.61 14.61
C LYS A 237 -8.13 3.84 13.48
N ARG A 238 -8.57 3.72 12.23
CA ARG A 238 -7.73 4.10 11.08
C ARG A 238 -7.31 5.55 11.29
N VAL A 239 -6.03 5.80 11.05
CA VAL A 239 -5.40 7.11 11.25
C VAL A 239 -6.12 8.12 10.35
N SER A 240 -6.72 9.15 10.96
CA SER A 240 -7.60 10.08 10.24
C SER A 240 -6.85 11.10 9.38
N ALA A 241 -5.54 11.28 9.58
CA ALA A 241 -4.73 12.26 8.87
C ALA A 241 -3.75 11.58 7.90
N PRO A 242 -3.72 11.95 6.61
CA PRO A 242 -2.78 11.39 5.63
C PRO A 242 -1.31 11.56 6.02
N GLU A 243 -0.93 12.64 6.72
CA GLU A 243 0.45 12.91 7.17
C GLU A 243 0.97 11.94 8.23
N GLU A 244 0.07 11.24 8.92
CA GLU A 244 0.40 10.25 9.92
C GLU A 244 0.47 8.83 9.35
N THR A 245 0.05 8.67 8.09
CA THR A 245 0.03 7.39 7.41
C THR A 245 1.43 7.06 6.97
N THR A 246 1.94 5.90 7.42
CA THR A 246 3.21 5.38 6.93
C THR A 246 3.01 4.86 5.52
N PHE A 247 3.81 5.34 4.57
CA PHE A 247 3.83 4.83 3.19
C PHE A 247 5.01 3.89 2.99
N HIS A 248 4.82 2.89 2.15
CA HIS A 248 5.85 2.00 1.65
C HIS A 248 6.04 2.21 0.15
N LEU A 249 7.29 2.17 -0.29
CA LEU A 249 7.65 2.16 -1.69
C LEU A 249 8.07 0.74 -2.06
N LEU A 250 7.31 0.08 -2.93
CA LEU A 250 7.64 -1.24 -3.47
C LEU A 250 8.35 -1.05 -4.81
N HIS A 251 9.54 -1.61 -4.92
CA HIS A 251 10.41 -1.42 -6.09
C HIS A 251 10.29 -2.59 -7.07
N LEU A 252 9.74 -2.32 -8.26
CA LEU A 252 9.64 -3.35 -9.30
C LEU A 252 11.01 -3.63 -9.94
N SER A 253 11.98 -2.72 -9.82
CA SER A 253 13.38 -2.96 -10.22
C SER A 253 13.96 -4.19 -9.51
N LEU A 254 13.81 -4.28 -8.19
CA LEU A 254 14.24 -5.44 -7.41
C LEU A 254 13.39 -6.66 -7.69
N MET A 255 12.08 -6.48 -7.92
CA MET A 255 11.20 -7.59 -8.23
C MET A 255 11.63 -8.34 -9.48
N ARG A 256 12.06 -7.63 -10.52
CA ARG A 256 12.60 -8.23 -11.75
C ARG A 256 13.87 -9.04 -11.48
N GLU A 257 14.76 -8.53 -10.62
CA GLU A 257 15.99 -9.23 -10.23
C GLU A 257 15.70 -10.47 -9.38
N TYR A 258 14.73 -10.40 -8.46
CA TYR A 258 14.28 -11.57 -7.69
C TYR A 258 13.63 -12.63 -8.58
N ILE A 259 12.84 -12.24 -9.59
CA ILE A 259 12.29 -13.17 -10.59
C ILE A 259 13.43 -13.83 -11.37
N ASP A 260 14.44 -13.08 -11.82
CA ASP A 260 15.61 -13.67 -12.50
C ASP A 260 16.33 -14.70 -11.63
N TYR A 261 16.44 -14.45 -10.31
CA TYR A 261 17.04 -15.40 -9.37
C TYR A 261 16.19 -16.65 -9.15
N GLU A 262 14.87 -16.49 -9.00
CA GLU A 262 13.92 -17.60 -8.84
C GLU A 262 13.98 -18.57 -10.04
N PHE A 263 14.12 -18.04 -11.26
CA PHE A 263 14.17 -18.82 -12.49
C PHE A 263 15.58 -19.07 -13.05
N SER A 264 16.62 -18.64 -12.34
CA SER A 264 18.02 -18.71 -12.80
C SER A 264 18.48 -20.11 -13.22
N SER A 265 17.92 -21.16 -12.59
CA SER A 265 18.22 -22.56 -12.93
C SER A 265 17.82 -22.97 -14.36
N LEU A 266 17.00 -22.17 -15.05
CA LEU A 266 16.61 -22.40 -16.43
C LEU A 266 17.68 -21.98 -17.44
N LYS A 267 18.57 -21.04 -17.08
CA LYS A 267 19.61 -20.49 -17.97
C LYS A 267 20.46 -21.58 -18.64
N ASP A 268 20.73 -22.66 -17.92
CA ASP A 268 21.54 -23.78 -18.40
C ASP A 268 20.73 -24.96 -18.96
N LYS A 269 19.39 -24.92 -18.87
CA LYS A 269 18.50 -26.07 -19.18
C LYS A 269 17.67 -25.90 -20.45
N ILE A 270 17.32 -24.66 -20.82
CA ILE A 270 16.42 -24.42 -21.95
C ILE A 270 17.15 -24.55 -23.30
N PRO A 271 16.46 -25.02 -24.36
CA PRO A 271 17.07 -25.20 -25.68
C PRO A 271 17.14 -23.91 -26.53
N PHE A 272 16.72 -22.76 -25.99
CA PHE A 272 16.66 -21.46 -26.67
C PHE A 272 17.25 -20.34 -25.77
N GLU A 273 17.37 -19.11 -26.28
CA GLU A 273 17.98 -18.00 -25.54
C GLU A 273 17.15 -17.59 -24.31
N TYR A 274 17.80 -17.45 -23.15
CA TYR A 274 17.16 -16.97 -21.93
C TYR A 274 16.97 -15.45 -21.97
N ASP A 275 15.71 -15.02 -21.98
CA ASP A 275 15.27 -13.65 -21.82
C ASP A 275 14.42 -13.48 -20.55
N VAL A 276 14.87 -12.61 -19.63
CA VAL A 276 14.17 -12.32 -18.38
C VAL A 276 12.84 -11.62 -18.60
N GLU A 277 12.69 -10.81 -19.65
CA GLU A 277 11.43 -10.10 -19.93
C GLU A 277 10.33 -11.10 -20.30
N ARG A 278 10.68 -12.15 -21.04
CA ARG A 278 9.76 -13.25 -21.38
C ARG A 278 9.45 -14.16 -20.20
N ILE A 279 10.41 -14.36 -19.30
CA ILE A 279 10.14 -15.05 -18.03
C ILE A 279 9.15 -14.22 -17.18
N ILE A 280 9.27 -12.89 -17.17
CA ILE A 280 8.31 -12.01 -16.50
C ILE A 280 6.93 -12.13 -17.16
N ASP A 281 6.85 -12.19 -18.50
CA ASP A 281 5.60 -12.40 -19.23
C ASP A 281 4.88 -13.69 -18.79
N ASP A 282 5.62 -14.80 -18.70
CA ASP A 282 5.10 -16.09 -18.24
C ASP A 282 4.79 -16.09 -16.74
N TRP A 283 5.56 -15.34 -15.93
CA TRP A 283 5.32 -15.18 -14.50
C TRP A 283 4.02 -14.43 -14.21
N ILE A 284 3.70 -13.40 -15.01
CA ILE A 284 2.43 -12.68 -14.96
C ILE A 284 1.26 -13.62 -15.29
N LEU A 285 1.41 -14.45 -16.33
CA LEU A 285 0.42 -15.48 -16.68
C LEU A 285 0.18 -16.46 -15.52
N MET A 286 1.23 -16.94 -14.86
CA MET A 286 1.11 -17.79 -13.66
C MET A 286 0.35 -17.06 -12.54
N GLY A 287 0.58 -15.76 -12.36
CA GLY A 287 -0.19 -14.91 -11.45
C GLY A 287 -1.69 -14.93 -11.74
N PHE A 288 -2.08 -14.74 -13.01
CA PHE A 288 -3.49 -14.75 -13.42
C PHE A 288 -4.19 -16.10 -13.22
N LEU A 289 -3.46 -17.22 -13.33
CA LEU A 289 -4.02 -18.55 -13.04
C LEU A 289 -4.38 -18.73 -11.56
N VAL A 290 -3.61 -18.13 -10.64
CA VAL A 290 -3.93 -18.16 -9.20
C VAL A 290 -5.17 -17.32 -8.89
N GLY A 291 -5.30 -16.17 -9.56
CA GLY A 291 -6.45 -15.31 -9.40
C GLY A 291 -6.35 -14.03 -10.22
N ASN A 292 -7.51 -13.48 -10.53
CA ASN A 292 -7.69 -12.18 -11.16
C ASN A 292 -9.15 -11.72 -10.95
N ASP A 293 -9.48 -10.51 -11.36
CA ASP A 293 -10.80 -9.91 -11.15
C ASP A 293 -11.88 -10.37 -12.17
N PHE A 294 -11.52 -11.10 -13.23
CA PHE A 294 -12.38 -11.34 -14.41
C PHE A 294 -12.93 -12.76 -14.51
N ILE A 295 -12.23 -13.75 -13.95
CA ILE A 295 -12.67 -15.14 -13.93
C ILE A 295 -12.64 -15.74 -12.53
N PRO A 296 -13.49 -16.75 -12.24
CA PRO A 296 -13.44 -17.50 -10.99
C PRO A 296 -12.08 -18.19 -10.81
N HIS A 297 -11.65 -18.32 -9.56
CA HIS A 297 -10.44 -19.06 -9.23
C HIS A 297 -10.58 -20.54 -9.62
N LEU A 298 -9.47 -21.12 -10.11
CA LEU A 298 -9.37 -22.56 -10.27
C LEU A 298 -9.61 -23.26 -8.93
N PRO A 299 -10.30 -24.42 -8.92
CA PRO A 299 -10.52 -25.20 -7.72
C PRO A 299 -9.20 -25.49 -7.00
N HIS A 300 -9.17 -25.31 -5.68
CA HIS A 300 -8.06 -25.68 -4.78
C HIS A 300 -6.72 -24.93 -4.99
N LEU A 301 -6.55 -24.19 -6.08
CA LEU A 301 -5.35 -23.44 -6.40
C LEU A 301 -5.36 -22.06 -5.73
N HIS A 302 -4.89 -21.97 -4.48
CA HIS A 302 -4.87 -20.73 -3.69
C HIS A 302 -3.50 -20.43 -3.08
N ILE A 303 -3.16 -19.14 -2.89
CA ILE A 303 -1.89 -18.72 -2.27
C ILE A 303 -1.71 -19.31 -0.86
N ASN A 304 -2.79 -19.42 -0.08
CA ASN A 304 -2.72 -20.02 1.26
C ASN A 304 -2.29 -21.49 1.25
N HIS A 305 -2.40 -22.17 0.11
CA HIS A 305 -2.03 -23.55 -0.10
C HIS A 305 -0.80 -23.67 -1.03
N ASP A 306 0.10 -22.67 -1.01
CA ASP A 306 1.36 -22.65 -1.77
C ASP A 306 1.19 -22.89 -3.29
N ALA A 307 0.13 -22.33 -3.89
CA ALA A 307 -0.12 -22.42 -5.34
C ALA A 307 0.99 -21.80 -6.21
N LEU A 308 1.56 -20.65 -5.83
CA LEU A 308 2.60 -19.99 -6.63
C LEU A 308 3.90 -20.81 -6.72
N PRO A 309 4.47 -21.34 -5.62
CA PRO A 309 5.60 -22.27 -5.69
C PRO A 309 5.33 -23.49 -6.57
N LEU A 310 4.11 -24.05 -6.51
CA LEU A 310 3.71 -25.18 -7.37
C LEU A 310 3.75 -24.80 -8.86
N LEU A 311 3.20 -23.64 -9.21
CA LEU A 311 3.24 -23.12 -10.59
C LEU A 311 4.69 -22.93 -11.06
N TYR A 312 5.54 -22.31 -10.23
CA TYR A 312 6.94 -22.06 -10.59
C TYR A 312 7.71 -23.37 -10.80
N ARG A 313 7.54 -24.35 -9.90
CA ARG A 313 8.18 -25.67 -10.02
C ARG A 313 7.73 -26.41 -11.27
N THR A 314 6.43 -26.39 -11.54
CA THR A 314 5.85 -26.96 -12.77
C THR A 314 6.47 -26.29 -14.00
N TYR A 315 6.53 -24.95 -14.01
CA TYR A 315 7.09 -24.18 -15.12
C TYR A 315 8.57 -24.49 -15.34
N ILE A 316 9.38 -24.51 -14.28
CA ILE A 316 10.82 -24.85 -14.34
C ILE A 316 11.04 -26.26 -14.92
N SER A 317 10.13 -27.20 -14.64
CA SER A 317 10.22 -28.57 -15.15
C SER A 317 9.79 -28.69 -16.62
N VAL A 318 8.79 -27.91 -17.05
CA VAL A 318 8.17 -28.02 -18.38
C VAL A 318 8.92 -27.20 -19.43
N LEU A 319 9.35 -25.97 -19.10
CA LEU A 319 9.94 -25.04 -20.07
C LEU A 319 11.10 -25.64 -20.89
N PRO A 320 12.04 -26.44 -20.34
CA PRO A 320 13.09 -27.10 -21.12
C PRO A 320 12.58 -28.06 -22.21
N THR A 321 11.34 -28.54 -22.08
CA THR A 321 10.69 -29.43 -23.06
C THR A 321 9.92 -28.67 -24.15
N LEU A 322 9.83 -27.34 -24.02
CA LEU A 322 9.15 -26.45 -24.94
C LEU A 322 10.13 -25.83 -25.95
N GLY A 323 9.62 -25.39 -27.10
CA GLY A 323 10.41 -24.71 -28.12
C GLY A 323 10.47 -23.18 -27.97
N GLY A 324 9.90 -22.64 -26.89
CA GLY A 324 9.78 -21.21 -26.62
C GLY A 324 8.95 -20.93 -25.35
N TYR A 325 8.58 -19.67 -25.15
CA TYR A 325 7.80 -19.19 -24.01
C TYR A 325 6.29 -19.48 -24.15
N ILE A 326 5.52 -19.30 -23.08
CA ILE A 326 4.07 -19.55 -23.08
C ILE A 326 3.29 -18.30 -23.51
N ASN A 327 3.71 -17.14 -23.04
CA ASN A 327 3.15 -15.83 -23.29
C ASN A 327 4.15 -14.97 -24.05
N GLU A 328 3.79 -14.56 -25.25
CA GLU A 328 4.62 -13.72 -26.11
C GLU A 328 3.95 -12.35 -26.27
N ASN A 329 4.30 -11.39 -25.42
CA ASN A 329 3.74 -10.03 -25.43
C ASN A 329 2.20 -10.05 -25.38
N GLY A 330 1.61 -10.86 -24.49
CA GLY A 330 0.17 -10.98 -24.33
C GLY A 330 -0.52 -11.96 -25.29
N TYR A 331 0.20 -12.62 -26.20
CA TYR A 331 -0.34 -13.72 -27.02
C TYR A 331 0.04 -15.09 -26.44
N LEU A 332 -0.95 -15.95 -26.22
CA LEU A 332 -0.71 -17.32 -25.78
C LEU A 332 -0.22 -18.19 -26.93
N ASN A 333 0.90 -18.87 -26.71
CA ASN A 333 1.24 -20.05 -27.47
C ASN A 333 0.43 -21.24 -26.94
N LEU A 334 -0.71 -21.54 -27.59
CA LEU A 334 -1.65 -22.56 -27.11
C LEU A 334 -1.03 -23.96 -26.98
N TYR A 335 -0.07 -24.30 -27.84
CA TYR A 335 0.63 -25.58 -27.77
C TYR A 335 1.50 -25.68 -26.50
N ASN A 336 2.29 -24.63 -26.23
CA ASN A 336 3.12 -24.56 -25.02
C ASN A 336 2.25 -24.49 -23.75
N PHE A 337 1.17 -23.71 -23.80
CA PHE A 337 0.23 -23.55 -22.69
C PHE A 337 -0.49 -24.85 -22.34
N GLU A 338 -0.95 -25.61 -23.35
CA GLU A 338 -1.58 -26.92 -23.13
C GLU A 338 -0.62 -27.91 -22.48
N LYS A 339 0.64 -27.97 -22.93
CA LYS A 339 1.66 -28.82 -22.28
C LYS A 339 1.87 -28.44 -20.82
N TYR A 340 1.92 -27.14 -20.52
CA TYR A 340 2.05 -26.64 -19.16
C TYR A 340 0.84 -27.02 -18.29
N LEU A 341 -0.40 -26.77 -18.75
CA LEU A 341 -1.61 -27.14 -18.02
C LEU A 341 -1.76 -28.65 -17.86
N LYS A 342 -1.36 -29.44 -18.86
CA LYS A 342 -1.38 -30.90 -18.76
C LYS A 342 -0.50 -31.38 -17.60
N LYS A 343 0.71 -30.83 -17.44
CA LYS A 343 1.56 -31.17 -16.30
C LYS A 343 0.99 -30.64 -14.98
N LEU A 344 0.45 -29.42 -14.99
CA LEU A 344 -0.18 -28.83 -13.81
C LEU A 344 -1.42 -29.62 -13.36
N SER A 345 -2.11 -30.33 -14.27
CA SER A 345 -3.27 -31.16 -13.94
C SER A 345 -2.97 -32.34 -13.00
N ASP A 346 -1.70 -32.70 -12.84
CA ASP A 346 -1.28 -33.70 -11.84
C ASP A 346 -1.67 -33.24 -10.42
N PHE A 347 -1.73 -31.93 -10.19
CA PHE A 347 -2.20 -31.36 -8.92
C PHE A 347 -3.64 -31.78 -8.58
N ASP A 348 -4.55 -31.85 -9.55
CA ASP A 348 -5.92 -32.28 -9.27
C ASP A 348 -5.95 -33.72 -8.75
N ARG A 349 -5.07 -34.58 -9.29
CA ARG A 349 -4.95 -35.99 -8.88
C ARG A 349 -4.34 -36.11 -7.49
N GLU A 350 -3.26 -35.37 -7.23
CA GLU A 350 -2.62 -35.33 -5.92
C GLU A 350 -3.59 -34.85 -4.83
N HIS A 351 -4.34 -33.78 -5.11
CA HIS A 351 -5.32 -33.26 -4.17
C HIS A 351 -6.50 -34.22 -3.96
N PHE A 352 -7.01 -34.84 -5.03
CA PHE A 352 -8.05 -35.84 -4.89
C PHE A 352 -7.57 -37.06 -4.09
N ASN A 353 -6.31 -37.46 -4.22
CA ASN A 353 -5.75 -38.57 -3.45
C ASN A 353 -5.80 -38.29 -1.93
N GLU A 354 -5.49 -37.07 -1.48
CA GLU A 354 -5.63 -36.69 -0.06
C GLU A 354 -7.08 -36.87 0.43
N ILE A 355 -8.05 -36.39 -0.36
CA ILE A 355 -9.48 -36.52 -0.05
C ILE A 355 -9.93 -37.98 -0.10
N PHE A 356 -9.45 -38.74 -1.08
CA PHE A 356 -9.78 -40.14 -1.29
C PHE A 356 -9.32 -40.99 -0.12
N VAL A 357 -8.10 -40.78 0.39
CA VAL A 357 -7.59 -41.44 1.60
C VAL A 357 -8.49 -41.15 2.80
N ASP A 358 -8.91 -39.90 2.99
CA ASP A 358 -9.84 -39.53 4.06
C ASP A 358 -11.21 -40.21 3.87
N LEU A 359 -11.77 -40.18 2.66
CA LEU A 359 -13.04 -40.84 2.34
C LEU A 359 -12.98 -42.34 2.63
N LYS A 360 -11.94 -43.04 2.18
CA LYS A 360 -11.74 -44.47 2.45
C LYS A 360 -11.54 -44.76 3.93
N TRP A 361 -10.83 -43.90 4.65
CA TRP A 361 -10.70 -44.00 6.11
C TRP A 361 -12.05 -43.84 6.82
N PHE A 362 -12.87 -42.87 6.39
CA PHE A 362 -14.23 -42.69 6.90
C PHE A 362 -15.15 -43.86 6.56
N GLU A 363 -15.10 -44.39 5.33
CA GLU A 363 -15.86 -45.58 4.91
C GLU A 363 -15.49 -46.80 5.77
N SER A 364 -14.19 -46.99 6.06
CA SER A 364 -13.69 -48.04 6.95
C SER A 364 -14.20 -47.91 8.40
N LYS A 365 -14.44 -46.67 8.88
CA LYS A 365 -14.94 -46.41 10.24
C LYS A 365 -16.45 -46.45 10.38
N VAL A 366 -17.19 -46.08 9.34
CA VAL A 366 -18.65 -45.88 9.40
C VAL A 366 -19.43 -46.99 8.67
N GLY A 367 -18.76 -47.79 7.82
CA GLY A 367 -19.35 -48.94 7.15
C GLY A 367 -20.36 -48.61 6.03
N ASN A 368 -20.56 -47.33 5.71
CA ASN A 368 -21.42 -46.88 4.61
C ASN A 368 -20.54 -46.41 3.44
N LYS A 369 -20.73 -47.02 2.26
CA LYS A 369 -20.20 -46.50 1.00
C LYS A 369 -20.84 -45.14 0.69
N TYR A 370 -20.03 -44.11 0.55
CA TYR A 370 -20.49 -42.80 0.08
C TYR A 370 -20.22 -42.75 -1.42
N LEU A 371 -21.23 -42.99 -2.28
CA LEU A 371 -21.37 -42.40 -3.63
C LEU A 371 -22.56 -43.03 -4.40
N ASN A 372 -23.31 -42.20 -5.14
CA ASN A 372 -24.43 -42.61 -5.99
C ASN A 372 -23.93 -43.37 -7.24
N GLU A 373 -23.76 -44.70 -7.15
CA GLU A 373 -23.41 -45.59 -8.29
C GLU A 373 -24.36 -45.44 -9.49
N ALA A 374 -25.62 -45.05 -9.26
CA ALA A 374 -26.68 -44.97 -10.27
C ALA A 374 -26.45 -43.92 -11.37
N ALA A 375 -25.76 -42.81 -11.08
CA ALA A 375 -25.52 -41.75 -12.07
C ALA A 375 -24.31 -42.05 -12.99
N GLY A 376 -23.32 -42.81 -12.48
CA GLY A 376 -22.15 -43.24 -13.26
C GLY A 376 -22.50 -44.24 -14.36
N GLN A 377 -23.37 -45.21 -14.02
CA GLN A 377 -23.84 -46.25 -14.95
C GLN A 377 -24.63 -45.67 -16.13
N ALA A 378 -25.51 -44.68 -15.89
CA ALA A 378 -26.32 -44.05 -16.93
C ALA A 378 -25.48 -43.28 -17.98
N ALA A 379 -24.34 -42.71 -17.58
CA ALA A 379 -23.44 -41.97 -18.47
C ALA A 379 -22.52 -42.90 -19.28
N GLU A 380 -22.10 -44.04 -18.72
CA GLU A 380 -21.35 -45.07 -19.46
C GLU A 380 -22.21 -45.75 -20.54
N GLU A 381 -23.49 -45.98 -20.26
CA GLU A 381 -24.45 -46.45 -21.26
C GLU A 381 -24.59 -45.46 -22.43
N ALA A 382 -24.61 -44.15 -22.15
CA ALA A 382 -24.62 -43.11 -23.19
C ALA A 382 -23.32 -43.07 -24.02
N LYS A 383 -22.15 -43.28 -23.39
CA LYS A 383 -20.84 -43.38 -24.09
C LYS A 383 -20.76 -44.63 -24.97
N ASN A 384 -21.29 -45.76 -24.51
CA ASN A 384 -21.33 -47.01 -25.26
C ASN A 384 -22.29 -46.97 -26.47
N LEU A 385 -23.36 -46.17 -26.40
CA LEU A 385 -24.25 -45.89 -27.52
C LEU A 385 -23.57 -45.03 -28.60
N ASN A 386 -22.73 -44.05 -28.21
CA ASN A 386 -21.96 -43.22 -29.15
C ASN A 386 -20.76 -43.96 -29.77
N LYS A 387 -20.06 -44.84 -29.02
CA LYS A 387 -19.01 -45.72 -29.58
C LYS A 387 -19.54 -46.68 -30.66
N LYS A 388 -20.82 -47.08 -30.61
CA LYS A 388 -21.46 -47.89 -31.67
C LYS A 388 -21.78 -47.10 -32.95
N LYS A 389 -21.84 -45.75 -32.90
CA LYS A 389 -22.05 -44.90 -34.07
C LYS A 389 -20.76 -44.49 -34.79
N ASN A 390 -19.63 -44.43 -34.08
CA ASN A 390 -18.35 -43.98 -34.65
C ASN A 390 -17.42 -45.11 -35.14
N LYS A 391 -17.87 -46.37 -35.15
CA LYS A 391 -17.04 -47.54 -35.55
C LYS A 391 -17.05 -47.83 -37.06
N VAL A 392 -17.29 -46.83 -37.93
CA VAL A 392 -17.31 -46.98 -39.40
C VAL A 392 -16.41 -45.96 -40.15
N ALA A 393 -15.67 -45.08 -39.46
CA ALA A 393 -14.70 -44.25 -40.15
C ALA A 393 -13.46 -44.02 -39.28
N ASP A 394 -12.31 -44.29 -39.89
CA ASP A 394 -10.92 -43.99 -39.49
C ASP A 394 -10.26 -44.94 -38.47
N ASP A 395 -9.96 -46.14 -38.97
CA ASP A 395 -8.74 -46.86 -38.60
C ASP A 395 -7.53 -46.24 -39.34
N ALA A 396 -6.43 -46.08 -38.58
CA ALA A 396 -5.04 -45.85 -38.96
C ALA A 396 -4.46 -44.42 -38.79
N PHE A 397 -3.86 -44.17 -37.60
CA PHE A 397 -2.41 -43.90 -37.51
C PHE A 397 -1.92 -44.02 -36.04
N CYS A 398 -1.40 -45.19 -35.69
CA CYS A 398 -0.52 -45.41 -34.54
C CYS A 398 0.59 -46.35 -35.00
N PHE A 399 1.83 -45.87 -35.00
CA PHE A 399 3.08 -46.59 -35.29
C PHE A 399 4.12 -45.87 -34.41
N SER A 400 5.02 -46.49 -33.65
CA SER A 400 5.59 -47.84 -33.64
C SER A 400 6.50 -47.97 -32.44
N ALA A 401 6.61 -49.17 -31.85
CA ALA A 401 7.83 -49.63 -31.20
C ALA A 401 8.22 -51.00 -31.77
N LEU A 402 9.53 -51.18 -31.91
CA LEU A 402 10.26 -52.13 -32.76
C LEU A 402 10.11 -53.63 -32.41
N GLU A 403 10.31 -54.42 -33.47
CA GLU A 403 10.40 -55.89 -33.59
C GLU A 403 11.53 -56.54 -32.76
N ASN A 404 11.31 -57.76 -32.24
CA ASN A 404 11.81 -59.00 -32.87
C ASN A 404 11.52 -60.29 -32.06
N ASN A 405 10.87 -61.24 -32.76
CA ASN A 405 11.04 -62.70 -32.83
C ASN A 405 11.15 -63.60 -31.58
N GLY A 406 10.31 -64.64 -31.55
CA GLY A 406 10.64 -65.96 -31.01
C GLY A 406 9.46 -66.73 -30.41
N GLU A 407 9.23 -67.95 -30.89
CA GLU A 407 8.05 -68.81 -30.68
C GLU A 407 7.86 -69.43 -29.27
N GLU A 408 6.57 -69.68 -28.99
CA GLU A 408 5.92 -70.79 -28.27
C GLU A 408 6.02 -71.00 -26.74
N ASN A 409 4.81 -71.19 -26.21
CA ASN A 409 4.35 -71.97 -25.06
C ASN A 409 4.29 -71.33 -23.66
N SER A 410 3.04 -70.97 -23.31
CA SER A 410 2.30 -71.45 -22.13
C SER A 410 3.07 -71.50 -20.82
N GLU A 411 2.87 -70.48 -19.98
CA GLU A 411 2.53 -70.66 -18.56
C GLU A 411 2.13 -69.31 -17.93
N CYS A 412 1.01 -69.36 -17.21
CA CYS A 412 0.50 -68.51 -16.12
C CYS A 412 1.14 -67.12 -15.91
N LEU A 413 0.35 -66.06 -16.10
CA LEU A 413 0.63 -64.75 -15.51
C LEU A 413 -0.45 -64.44 -14.49
N ASP A 414 0.01 -64.31 -13.24
CA ASP A 414 -0.69 -63.74 -12.09
C ASP A 414 -1.37 -62.40 -12.47
N GLU A 415 -2.63 -62.25 -12.10
CA GLU A 415 -3.31 -60.97 -12.03
C GLU A 415 -2.64 -60.14 -10.91
N ASN A 416 -1.92 -59.08 -11.27
CA ASN A 416 -1.35 -58.13 -10.32
C ASN A 416 -2.51 -57.33 -9.67
N PRO A 417 -2.66 -57.33 -8.34
CA PRO A 417 -3.69 -56.54 -7.65
C PRO A 417 -3.51 -55.01 -7.74
N GLU A 418 -2.37 -54.53 -8.27
CA GLU A 418 -2.05 -53.10 -8.35
C GLU A 418 -2.79 -52.39 -9.50
N ASP A 419 -3.15 -53.09 -10.59
CA ASP A 419 -3.84 -52.48 -11.73
C ASP A 419 -5.34 -52.18 -11.44
N ASP A 420 -5.98 -52.94 -10.54
CA ASP A 420 -7.41 -52.77 -10.18
C ASP A 420 -7.64 -51.54 -9.28
N ASP A 421 -6.68 -51.18 -8.42
CA ASP A 421 -6.80 -50.04 -7.51
C ASP A 421 -6.63 -48.69 -8.25
N ASP A 422 -5.76 -48.62 -9.26
CA ASP A 422 -5.55 -47.43 -10.09
C ASP A 422 -6.78 -47.13 -10.99
N ASP A 423 -7.41 -48.16 -11.55
CA ASP A 423 -8.64 -48.03 -12.34
C ASP A 423 -9.84 -47.60 -11.47
N LEU A 424 -9.91 -48.07 -10.23
CA LEU A 424 -10.91 -47.63 -9.25
C LEU A 424 -10.71 -46.15 -8.88
N PHE A 425 -9.47 -45.73 -8.61
CA PHE A 425 -9.14 -44.34 -8.31
C PHE A 425 -9.56 -43.38 -9.42
N GLU A 426 -9.21 -43.69 -10.67
CA GLU A 426 -9.55 -42.84 -11.82
C GLU A 426 -11.08 -42.78 -12.05
N THR A 427 -11.80 -43.87 -11.78
CA THR A 427 -13.26 -43.90 -11.86
C THR A 427 -13.90 -43.02 -10.79
N GLU A 428 -13.45 -43.13 -9.54
CA GLU A 428 -13.93 -42.28 -8.44
C GLU A 428 -13.57 -40.81 -8.64
N PHE A 429 -12.37 -40.51 -9.16
CA PHE A 429 -11.94 -39.15 -9.50
C PHE A 429 -12.85 -38.51 -10.55
N ARG A 430 -13.18 -39.25 -11.62
CA ARG A 430 -14.15 -38.77 -12.63
C ARG A 430 -15.52 -38.53 -12.03
N GLN A 431 -15.98 -39.38 -11.13
CA GLN A 431 -17.28 -39.23 -10.49
C GLN A 431 -17.30 -38.03 -9.51
N TYR A 432 -16.21 -37.80 -8.80
CA TYR A 432 -16.00 -36.63 -7.96
C TYR A 432 -16.13 -35.33 -8.77
N LYS A 433 -15.41 -35.23 -9.91
CA LYS A 433 -15.52 -34.09 -10.82
C LYS A 433 -16.92 -33.93 -11.41
N ARG A 434 -17.59 -35.01 -11.81
CA ARG A 434 -18.99 -34.95 -12.27
C ARG A 434 -19.91 -34.37 -11.20
N THR A 435 -19.77 -34.81 -9.95
CA THR A 435 -20.55 -34.28 -8.82
C THR A 435 -20.32 -32.79 -8.64
N TYR A 436 -19.09 -32.32 -8.82
CA TYR A 436 -18.79 -30.88 -8.82
C TYR A 436 -19.56 -30.13 -9.90
N TYR A 437 -19.50 -30.56 -11.17
CA TYR A 437 -20.21 -29.89 -12.26
C TYR A 437 -21.74 -29.92 -12.07
N MET A 438 -22.31 -31.03 -11.61
CA MET A 438 -23.75 -31.15 -11.37
C MET A 438 -24.21 -30.26 -10.20
N SER A 439 -23.45 -30.23 -9.10
CA SER A 439 -23.85 -29.50 -7.88
C SER A 439 -23.55 -28.01 -7.94
N LYS A 440 -22.40 -27.61 -8.49
CA LYS A 440 -21.94 -26.21 -8.52
C LYS A 440 -22.42 -25.49 -9.77
N MET A 441 -22.30 -26.12 -10.95
CA MET A 441 -22.70 -25.50 -12.22
C MET A 441 -24.16 -25.80 -12.60
N GLY A 442 -24.85 -26.65 -11.85
CA GLY A 442 -26.29 -26.93 -12.06
C GLY A 442 -26.59 -27.68 -13.36
N VAL A 443 -25.61 -28.41 -13.90
CA VAL A 443 -25.73 -29.14 -15.17
C VAL A 443 -26.32 -30.53 -14.94
N GLU A 444 -27.36 -30.91 -15.68
CA GLU A 444 -28.00 -32.22 -15.55
C GLU A 444 -27.13 -33.37 -16.11
N VAL A 445 -26.42 -33.13 -17.22
CA VAL A 445 -25.55 -34.12 -17.87
C VAL A 445 -24.21 -33.51 -18.24
N VAL A 446 -23.12 -34.08 -17.70
CA VAL A 446 -21.73 -33.68 -18.02
C VAL A 446 -21.28 -34.43 -19.26
N SER A 447 -21.44 -33.83 -20.44
CA SER A 447 -20.99 -34.37 -21.72
C SER A 447 -19.56 -33.93 -22.06
N ASP A 448 -18.87 -34.68 -22.94
CA ASP A 448 -17.54 -34.29 -23.43
C ASP A 448 -17.60 -32.95 -24.20
N GLU A 449 -18.74 -32.64 -24.86
CA GLU A 449 -18.99 -31.35 -25.52
C GLU A 449 -19.06 -30.19 -24.53
N PHE A 450 -19.74 -30.38 -23.38
CA PHE A 450 -19.81 -29.38 -22.32
C PHE A 450 -18.42 -29.09 -21.75
N LEU A 451 -17.61 -30.12 -21.48
CA LEU A 451 -16.24 -29.94 -20.97
C LEU A 451 -15.34 -29.23 -22.00
N ALA A 452 -15.48 -29.55 -23.30
CA ALA A 452 -14.74 -28.85 -24.35
C ALA A 452 -15.13 -27.36 -24.43
N ASP A 453 -16.41 -27.02 -24.25
CA ASP A 453 -16.87 -25.63 -24.20
C ASP A 453 -16.37 -24.90 -22.95
N GLN A 454 -16.33 -25.56 -21.78
CA GLN A 454 -15.71 -25.02 -20.56
C GLN A 454 -14.23 -24.70 -20.78
N ALA A 455 -13.46 -25.65 -21.34
CA ALA A 455 -12.05 -25.47 -21.63
C ALA A 455 -11.83 -24.31 -22.61
N LYS A 456 -12.61 -24.25 -23.68
CA LYS A 456 -12.55 -23.15 -24.67
C LYS A 456 -12.85 -21.80 -24.02
N CYS A 457 -13.93 -21.69 -23.24
CA CYS A 457 -14.32 -20.45 -22.57
C CYS A 457 -13.24 -19.97 -21.59
N TYR A 458 -12.64 -20.90 -20.84
CA TYR A 458 -11.56 -20.58 -19.89
C TYR A 458 -10.30 -20.12 -20.60
N VAL A 459 -9.85 -20.81 -21.66
CA VAL A 459 -8.66 -20.41 -22.44
C VAL A 459 -8.88 -19.07 -23.15
N GLN A 460 -10.08 -18.84 -23.70
CA GLN A 460 -10.47 -17.54 -24.24
C GLN A 460 -10.40 -16.44 -23.17
N ALA A 461 -10.81 -16.74 -21.94
CA ALA A 461 -10.72 -15.78 -20.85
C ALA A 461 -9.27 -15.39 -20.52
N ILE A 462 -8.36 -16.37 -20.42
CA ILE A 462 -6.94 -16.08 -20.15
C ILE A 462 -6.34 -15.21 -21.27
N GLN A 463 -6.65 -15.52 -22.53
CA GLN A 463 -6.21 -14.69 -23.66
C GLN A 463 -6.79 -13.26 -23.59
N TRP A 464 -8.06 -13.11 -23.23
CA TRP A 464 -8.68 -11.79 -23.06
C TRP A 464 -8.01 -10.99 -21.93
N ILE A 465 -7.70 -11.63 -20.80
CA ILE A 465 -7.01 -10.99 -19.66
C ILE A 465 -5.61 -10.55 -20.08
N LEU A 466 -4.85 -11.40 -20.76
CA LEU A 466 -3.53 -11.01 -21.28
C LEU A 466 -3.62 -9.81 -22.23
N HIS A 467 -4.57 -9.82 -23.16
CA HIS A 467 -4.81 -8.65 -23.99
C HIS A 467 -5.15 -7.40 -23.17
N TYR A 468 -5.99 -7.52 -22.15
CA TYR A 468 -6.40 -6.40 -21.33
C TYR A 468 -5.22 -5.69 -20.64
N TYR A 469 -4.24 -6.46 -20.16
CA TYR A 469 -3.05 -5.94 -19.47
C TYR A 469 -1.97 -5.44 -20.45
N TYR A 470 -1.71 -6.16 -21.54
CA TYR A 470 -0.62 -5.83 -22.49
C TYR A 470 -1.05 -4.83 -23.57
N HIS A 471 -2.29 -4.91 -24.04
CA HIS A 471 -2.80 -4.21 -25.23
C HIS A 471 -3.97 -3.27 -24.94
N GLY A 472 -4.51 -3.27 -23.72
CA GLY A 472 -5.77 -2.61 -23.40
C GLY A 472 -6.99 -3.42 -23.82
N VAL A 473 -8.19 -2.86 -23.67
CA VAL A 473 -9.44 -3.60 -23.94
C VAL A 473 -9.52 -4.00 -25.41
N GLN A 474 -9.58 -5.30 -25.68
CA GLN A 474 -9.80 -5.84 -27.03
C GLN A 474 -11.25 -6.26 -27.28
N CYS A 475 -12.07 -6.38 -26.23
CA CYS A 475 -13.51 -6.62 -26.33
C CYS A 475 -14.23 -6.11 -25.08
N TRP A 476 -15.14 -5.17 -25.26
CA TRP A 476 -15.96 -4.60 -24.18
C TRP A 476 -17.10 -5.51 -23.74
N SER A 477 -17.63 -6.34 -24.64
CA SER A 477 -18.83 -7.16 -24.42
C SER A 477 -18.54 -8.59 -23.95
N TRP A 478 -17.30 -9.07 -24.05
CA TRP A 478 -16.94 -10.41 -23.63
C TRP A 478 -16.96 -10.52 -22.09
N TYR A 479 -17.43 -11.66 -21.58
CA TYR A 479 -17.39 -12.02 -20.17
C TYR A 479 -17.36 -13.55 -20.04
N TYR A 480 -16.88 -14.04 -18.89
CA TYR A 480 -16.92 -15.46 -18.57
C TYR A 480 -18.31 -15.86 -18.08
N PRO A 481 -19.03 -16.79 -18.75
CA PRO A 481 -20.47 -17.00 -18.54
C PRO A 481 -20.82 -17.99 -17.42
N TYR A 482 -19.87 -18.33 -16.55
CA TYR A 482 -20.07 -19.27 -15.44
C TYR A 482 -19.59 -18.68 -14.12
N HIS A 483 -20.21 -19.05 -13.00
CA HIS A 483 -19.78 -18.62 -11.67
C HIS A 483 -18.54 -19.37 -11.15
N TYR A 484 -18.18 -20.49 -11.79
CA TYR A 484 -17.11 -21.39 -11.37
C TYR A 484 -16.17 -21.73 -12.53
N ALA A 485 -14.91 -22.04 -12.21
CA ALA A 485 -13.91 -22.49 -13.18
C ALA A 485 -13.93 -24.02 -13.33
N PRO A 486 -13.55 -24.57 -14.49
CA PRO A 486 -13.37 -26.02 -14.65
C PRO A 486 -12.14 -26.53 -13.87
N TYR A 487 -12.05 -27.86 -13.70
CA TYR A 487 -10.84 -28.52 -13.19
C TYR A 487 -9.69 -28.44 -14.20
N LEU A 488 -8.44 -28.36 -13.71
CA LEU A 488 -7.24 -28.29 -14.56
C LEU A 488 -7.14 -29.49 -15.51
N SER A 489 -7.46 -30.67 -15.00
CA SER A 489 -7.50 -31.93 -15.74
C SER A 489 -8.52 -31.97 -16.88
N ASP A 490 -9.52 -31.07 -16.88
CA ASP A 490 -10.53 -30.98 -17.94
C ASP A 490 -10.21 -29.87 -18.97
N ILE A 491 -9.24 -28.98 -18.70
CA ILE A 491 -8.78 -27.95 -19.63
C ILE A 491 -7.74 -28.56 -20.57
N CYS A 492 -8.19 -29.30 -21.59
CA CYS A 492 -7.33 -30.00 -22.55
C CYS A 492 -7.88 -29.92 -23.99
N ASN A 493 -7.06 -30.34 -24.96
CA ASN A 493 -7.37 -30.42 -26.39
C ASN A 493 -7.73 -29.08 -27.05
N PHE A 494 -7.04 -27.99 -26.67
CA PHE A 494 -7.34 -26.64 -27.15
C PHE A 494 -6.25 -26.02 -28.05
N ASN A 495 -5.14 -26.72 -28.31
CA ASN A 495 -4.03 -26.22 -29.14
C ASN A 495 -4.42 -25.69 -30.53
N HIS A 496 -5.51 -26.18 -31.12
CA HIS A 496 -5.97 -25.86 -32.47
C HIS A 496 -7.04 -24.75 -32.49
N LEU A 497 -7.43 -24.22 -31.32
CA LEU A 497 -8.45 -23.18 -31.25
C LEU A 497 -7.94 -21.87 -31.85
N LYS A 498 -8.79 -21.19 -32.60
CA LYS A 498 -8.56 -19.82 -33.03
C LYS A 498 -9.35 -18.87 -32.13
N LEU A 499 -8.63 -18.07 -31.34
CA LEU A 499 -9.23 -17.11 -30.42
C LEU A 499 -9.43 -15.78 -31.17
N THR A 500 -10.68 -15.31 -31.26
CA THR A 500 -11.03 -14.04 -31.91
C THR A 500 -11.95 -13.23 -31.01
N PHE A 501 -11.72 -11.93 -30.94
CA PHE A 501 -12.49 -11.00 -30.12
C PHE A 501 -13.01 -9.86 -31.00
N ASP A 502 -14.30 -9.55 -30.85
CA ASP A 502 -14.90 -8.38 -31.48
C ASP A 502 -14.82 -7.20 -30.52
N PHE A 503 -14.29 -6.05 -30.96
CA PHE A 503 -14.02 -4.92 -30.07
C PHE A 503 -15.27 -4.47 -29.27
N GLY A 504 -16.43 -4.45 -29.92
CA GLY A 504 -17.68 -4.01 -29.29
C GLY A 504 -17.65 -2.52 -28.90
N LYS A 505 -18.53 -2.12 -27.98
CA LYS A 505 -18.56 -0.75 -27.43
C LYS A 505 -18.73 -0.83 -25.90
N PRO A 506 -18.18 0.14 -25.15
CA PRO A 506 -18.50 0.28 -23.74
C PRO A 506 -20.00 0.59 -23.56
N PHE A 507 -20.56 0.13 -22.44
CA PHE A 507 -21.91 0.53 -22.02
C PHE A 507 -21.94 2.03 -21.71
N MET A 508 -23.10 2.65 -21.92
CA MET A 508 -23.32 4.00 -21.41
C MET A 508 -23.38 3.98 -19.87
N PRO A 509 -23.07 5.09 -19.18
CA PRO A 509 -23.04 5.11 -17.71
C PRO A 509 -24.30 4.56 -17.04
N PHE A 510 -25.50 4.89 -17.53
CA PHE A 510 -26.76 4.40 -16.96
C PHE A 510 -27.04 2.93 -17.27
N GLU A 511 -26.56 2.43 -18.41
CA GLU A 511 -26.63 1.02 -18.76
C GLU A 511 -25.76 0.20 -17.79
N GLN A 512 -24.56 0.69 -17.47
CA GLN A 512 -23.72 0.09 -16.44
C GLN A 512 -24.35 0.17 -15.05
N LEU A 513 -24.93 1.30 -14.66
CA LEU A 513 -25.55 1.43 -13.33
C LEU A 513 -26.68 0.41 -13.14
N LEU A 514 -27.56 0.24 -14.12
CA LEU A 514 -28.59 -0.81 -14.06
C LEU A 514 -27.98 -2.21 -14.07
N ALA A 515 -26.88 -2.42 -14.78
CA ALA A 515 -26.22 -3.72 -14.82
C ALA A 515 -25.49 -4.09 -13.51
N VAL A 516 -25.08 -3.12 -12.70
CA VAL A 516 -24.21 -3.34 -11.53
C VAL A 516 -24.93 -3.11 -10.19
N LEU A 517 -25.88 -2.19 -10.10
CA LEU A 517 -26.52 -1.83 -8.83
C LEU A 517 -27.61 -2.81 -8.40
N PRO A 518 -27.74 -3.09 -7.08
CA PRO A 518 -28.90 -3.79 -6.52
C PRO A 518 -30.11 -2.87 -6.37
N ALA A 519 -31.31 -3.43 -6.26
CA ALA A 519 -32.56 -2.68 -6.06
C ALA A 519 -32.55 -1.81 -4.79
N ALA A 520 -31.77 -2.18 -3.77
CA ALA A 520 -31.58 -1.39 -2.55
C ALA A 520 -30.94 -0.01 -2.81
N SER A 521 -30.11 0.12 -3.86
CA SER A 521 -29.41 1.36 -4.23
C SER A 521 -30.07 2.07 -5.43
N LYS A 522 -31.36 1.83 -5.67
CA LYS A 522 -32.12 2.42 -6.79
C LYS A 522 -32.09 3.95 -6.82
N ASP A 523 -31.94 4.60 -5.67
CA ASP A 523 -32.01 6.07 -5.56
C ASP A 523 -30.81 6.75 -6.24
N LEU A 524 -29.76 5.99 -6.56
CA LEU A 524 -28.60 6.44 -7.34
C LEU A 524 -28.86 6.52 -8.86
N LEU A 525 -29.99 5.95 -9.33
CA LEU A 525 -30.42 5.97 -10.73
C LEU A 525 -31.47 7.06 -10.98
N PRO A 526 -31.55 7.58 -12.21
CA PRO A 526 -32.69 8.38 -12.67
C PRO A 526 -34.03 7.75 -12.31
N LEU A 527 -34.98 8.58 -11.87
CA LEU A 527 -36.30 8.15 -11.38
C LEU A 527 -37.04 7.23 -12.37
N THR A 528 -36.84 7.44 -13.67
CA THR A 528 -37.47 6.68 -14.76
C THR A 528 -37.01 5.22 -14.82
N TYR A 529 -35.80 4.91 -14.37
CA TYR A 529 -35.26 3.54 -14.37
C TYR A 529 -35.53 2.78 -13.08
N GLN A 530 -35.83 3.47 -11.97
CA GLN A 530 -36.04 2.82 -10.67
C GLN A 530 -37.18 1.79 -10.71
N ASN A 531 -38.23 2.07 -11.49
CA ASN A 531 -39.35 1.15 -11.68
C ASN A 531 -38.93 -0.19 -12.32
N LEU A 532 -37.86 -0.21 -13.14
CA LEU A 532 -37.37 -1.44 -13.76
C LEU A 532 -36.76 -2.43 -12.75
N MET A 533 -36.31 -1.94 -11.59
CA MET A 533 -35.68 -2.78 -10.56
C MET A 533 -36.68 -3.34 -9.54
N ILE A 534 -37.90 -2.78 -9.46
CA ILE A 534 -38.85 -3.05 -8.37
C ILE A 534 -40.17 -3.60 -8.88
N SER A 535 -40.64 -3.12 -10.03
CA SER A 535 -41.95 -3.51 -10.55
C SER A 535 -41.96 -4.98 -10.94
N SER A 536 -42.97 -5.73 -10.48
CA SER A 536 -43.20 -7.11 -10.90
C SER A 536 -43.44 -7.25 -12.41
N ASP A 537 -43.91 -6.18 -13.05
CA ASP A 537 -44.18 -6.13 -14.49
C ASP A 537 -42.91 -5.81 -15.31
N SER A 538 -41.77 -5.57 -14.65
CA SER A 538 -40.52 -5.25 -15.33
C SER A 538 -40.00 -6.45 -16.11
N PRO A 539 -39.61 -6.30 -17.40
CA PRO A 539 -39.04 -7.38 -18.20
C PRO A 539 -37.71 -7.94 -17.68
N ILE A 540 -37.09 -7.27 -16.70
CA ILE A 540 -35.78 -7.59 -16.14
C ILE A 540 -35.80 -7.73 -14.61
N ILE A 541 -36.96 -7.93 -14.00
CA ILE A 541 -37.10 -8.09 -12.54
C ILE A 541 -36.33 -9.31 -12.01
N ASP A 542 -36.14 -10.34 -12.85
CA ASP A 542 -35.36 -11.54 -12.55
C ASP A 542 -33.88 -11.23 -12.23
N TYR A 543 -33.36 -10.10 -12.68
CA TYR A 543 -31.98 -9.66 -12.40
C TYR A 543 -31.78 -9.02 -11.03
N TYR A 544 -32.86 -8.72 -10.28
CA TYR A 544 -32.78 -8.03 -9.00
C TYR A 544 -33.41 -8.85 -7.87
N PRO A 545 -32.85 -10.03 -7.54
CA PRO A 545 -33.35 -10.85 -6.44
C PRO A 545 -33.16 -10.12 -5.10
N GLN A 546 -34.20 -10.15 -4.25
CA GLN A 546 -34.11 -9.62 -2.87
C GLN A 546 -33.17 -10.48 -2.01
N ASP A 547 -33.25 -11.80 -2.19
CA ASP A 547 -32.37 -12.76 -1.54
C ASP A 547 -31.58 -13.56 -2.57
N PHE A 548 -30.27 -13.66 -2.33
CA PHE A 548 -29.33 -14.43 -3.14
C PHE A 548 -28.45 -15.31 -2.25
N LYS A 549 -27.98 -16.43 -2.81
CA LYS A 549 -27.08 -17.37 -2.13
C LYS A 549 -25.64 -16.94 -2.30
N THR A 550 -24.81 -17.18 -1.28
CA THR A 550 -23.37 -17.04 -1.33
C THR A 550 -22.71 -18.39 -1.10
N ASP A 551 -21.66 -18.70 -1.86
CA ASP A 551 -20.89 -19.94 -1.72
C ASP A 551 -19.44 -19.62 -1.41
N LEU A 552 -18.95 -20.07 -0.26
CA LEU A 552 -17.57 -19.84 0.16
C LEU A 552 -16.55 -20.59 -0.72
N ASN A 553 -16.94 -21.70 -1.37
CA ASN A 553 -16.09 -22.47 -2.28
C ASN A 553 -14.62 -22.64 -1.81
N GLY A 554 -14.41 -23.07 -0.55
CA GLY A 554 -13.08 -23.27 0.03
C GLY A 554 -12.36 -22.01 0.53
N LYS A 555 -12.99 -20.83 0.43
CA LYS A 555 -12.49 -19.57 1.00
C LYS A 555 -12.87 -19.44 2.47
N GLN A 556 -12.02 -18.76 3.24
CA GLN A 556 -12.21 -18.57 4.68
C GLN A 556 -13.01 -17.31 5.03
N GLN A 557 -13.10 -16.36 4.09
CA GLN A 557 -13.69 -15.05 4.34
C GLN A 557 -14.92 -14.85 3.47
N GLU A 558 -16.00 -14.34 4.07
CA GLU A 558 -17.28 -14.13 3.38
C GLU A 558 -17.16 -13.16 2.21
N TRP A 559 -16.25 -12.18 2.29
CA TRP A 559 -16.01 -11.26 1.18
C TRP A 559 -15.32 -11.91 -0.04
N GLU A 560 -14.81 -13.14 0.09
CA GLU A 560 -14.29 -13.93 -1.03
C GLU A 560 -15.33 -14.92 -1.60
N ALA A 561 -16.53 -14.99 -1.00
CA ALA A 561 -17.57 -15.93 -1.42
C ALA A 561 -18.13 -15.58 -2.80
N VAL A 562 -18.45 -16.60 -3.60
CA VAL A 562 -19.12 -16.46 -4.89
C VAL A 562 -20.56 -16.00 -4.65
N VAL A 563 -20.96 -14.91 -5.29
CA VAL A 563 -22.32 -14.34 -5.21
C VAL A 563 -23.14 -14.89 -6.37
N LEU A 564 -24.12 -15.75 -6.07
CA LEU A 564 -24.92 -16.45 -7.06
C LEU A 564 -26.12 -15.59 -7.47
N ILE A 565 -25.90 -14.72 -8.45
CA ILE A 565 -26.91 -13.87 -9.09
C ILE A 565 -26.97 -14.13 -10.61
N PRO A 566 -28.15 -13.99 -11.25
CA PRO A 566 -28.30 -14.26 -12.69
C PRO A 566 -27.46 -13.30 -13.54
N PHE A 567 -26.76 -13.80 -14.56
CA PHE A 567 -26.04 -12.95 -15.52
C PHE A 567 -27.03 -12.13 -16.38
N ILE A 568 -26.68 -10.86 -16.64
CA ILE A 568 -27.53 -9.97 -17.43
C ILE A 568 -27.35 -10.23 -18.92
N ASP A 569 -28.47 -10.36 -19.63
CA ASP A 569 -28.51 -10.30 -21.09
C ASP A 569 -28.55 -8.84 -21.54
N GLU A 570 -27.54 -8.44 -22.32
CA GLU A 570 -27.37 -7.09 -22.83
C GLU A 570 -28.54 -6.64 -23.70
N LYS A 571 -29.07 -7.50 -24.57
CA LYS A 571 -30.17 -7.12 -25.48
C LYS A 571 -31.45 -6.88 -24.69
N ARG A 572 -31.79 -7.78 -23.76
CA ARG A 572 -32.97 -7.63 -22.88
C ARG A 572 -32.88 -6.36 -22.05
N LEU A 573 -31.71 -6.04 -21.50
CA LEU A 573 -31.50 -4.82 -20.71
C LEU A 573 -31.73 -3.56 -21.55
N LEU A 574 -31.09 -3.45 -22.72
CA LEU A 574 -31.17 -2.28 -23.59
C LEU A 574 -32.59 -2.06 -24.14
N GLU A 575 -33.29 -3.14 -24.49
CA GLU A 575 -34.70 -3.08 -24.92
C GLU A 575 -35.62 -2.54 -23.81
N ALA A 576 -35.43 -2.98 -22.57
CA ALA A 576 -36.19 -2.46 -21.42
C ALA A 576 -35.91 -0.96 -21.20
N MET A 577 -34.65 -0.55 -21.30
CA MET A 577 -34.23 0.85 -21.11
C MET A 577 -34.72 1.79 -22.22
N ALA A 578 -34.82 1.31 -23.46
CA ALA A 578 -35.19 2.13 -24.62
C ALA A 578 -36.55 2.86 -24.44
N SER A 579 -37.48 2.22 -23.71
CA SER A 579 -38.78 2.82 -23.37
C SER A 579 -38.64 4.02 -22.43
N CYS A 580 -37.76 3.93 -21.42
CA CYS A 580 -37.52 4.94 -20.40
C CYS A 580 -36.58 6.08 -20.86
N ASN A 581 -35.68 5.82 -21.83
CA ASN A 581 -34.69 6.79 -22.32
C ASN A 581 -35.30 8.11 -22.82
N LYS A 582 -36.55 8.09 -23.28
CA LYS A 582 -37.27 9.29 -23.76
C LYS A 582 -37.64 10.25 -22.64
N CYS A 583 -37.76 9.75 -21.41
CA CYS A 583 -38.20 10.50 -20.24
C CYS A 583 -37.03 11.12 -19.44
N LEU A 584 -35.79 10.95 -19.89
CA LEU A 584 -34.62 11.56 -19.26
C LEU A 584 -34.62 13.08 -19.43
N THR A 585 -34.21 13.77 -18.37
CA THR A 585 -33.90 15.20 -18.40
C THR A 585 -32.65 15.49 -19.23
N GLU A 586 -32.43 16.75 -19.63
CA GLU A 586 -31.24 17.12 -20.40
C GLU A 586 -29.94 16.94 -19.61
N ASP A 587 -29.96 17.20 -18.29
CA ASP A 587 -28.79 16.98 -17.42
C ASP A 587 -28.46 15.49 -17.29
N GLU A 588 -29.47 14.62 -17.17
CA GLU A 588 -29.29 13.17 -17.18
C GLU A 588 -28.77 12.67 -18.52
N LYS A 589 -29.25 13.22 -19.65
CA LYS A 589 -28.73 12.91 -20.99
C LYS A 589 -27.28 13.37 -21.18
N LYS A 590 -26.86 14.45 -20.52
CA LYS A 590 -25.47 14.91 -20.52
C LYS A 590 -24.59 13.98 -19.69
N ARG A 591 -25.07 13.55 -18.52
CA ARG A 591 -24.37 12.59 -17.63
C ARG A 591 -24.25 11.20 -18.24
N ASN A 592 -25.20 10.79 -19.09
CA ASN A 592 -25.17 9.50 -19.79
C ASN A 592 -24.35 9.53 -21.10
N ARG A 593 -23.16 10.15 -21.08
CA ARG A 593 -22.24 10.20 -22.22
C ARG A 593 -20.81 9.99 -21.75
N HIS A 594 -19.98 9.47 -22.65
CA HIS A 594 -18.54 9.42 -22.45
C HIS A 594 -17.89 10.76 -22.81
N SER A 595 -16.82 11.11 -22.10
CA SER A 595 -16.04 12.33 -22.37
C SER A 595 -14.53 12.06 -22.32
N GLU A 596 -13.80 12.96 -22.96
CA GLU A 596 -12.35 12.98 -23.08
C GLU A 596 -11.62 13.19 -21.74
N CYS A 597 -10.36 12.75 -21.68
CA CYS A 597 -9.46 13.13 -20.60
C CYS A 597 -9.03 14.60 -20.75
N ILE A 598 -8.81 15.30 -19.63
CA ILE A 598 -8.39 16.70 -19.63
C ILE A 598 -6.93 16.80 -19.21
N MET A 599 -6.09 17.46 -20.02
CA MET A 599 -4.71 17.78 -19.66
C MET A 599 -4.58 19.28 -19.35
N TYR A 600 -4.06 19.59 -18.18
CA TYR A 600 -3.82 20.94 -17.67
C TYR A 600 -2.33 21.27 -17.59
N TRP A 601 -2.00 22.56 -17.74
CA TRP A 601 -0.67 23.11 -17.50
C TRP A 601 -0.75 24.58 -17.10
N TYR A 602 0.32 25.10 -16.50
CA TYR A 602 0.43 26.51 -16.13
C TYR A 602 0.84 27.38 -17.33
N GLU A 603 0.18 28.53 -17.50
CA GLU A 603 0.55 29.54 -18.49
C GLU A 603 0.37 30.94 -17.90
N MET A 604 1.47 31.67 -17.71
CA MET A 604 1.49 32.98 -17.04
C MET A 604 0.56 34.02 -17.71
N GLU A 605 0.39 33.94 -19.03
CA GLU A 605 -0.42 34.89 -19.81
C GLU A 605 -1.93 34.68 -19.63
N THR A 606 -2.35 33.48 -19.24
CA THR A 606 -3.75 33.17 -18.97
C THR A 606 -4.13 33.77 -17.62
N ASP A 607 -5.12 34.66 -17.55
CA ASP A 607 -5.60 35.24 -16.30
C ASP A 607 -7.12 35.46 -16.39
N PHE A 608 -7.89 34.60 -15.73
CA PHE A 608 -9.34 34.70 -15.68
C PHE A 608 -9.88 34.23 -14.33
N LYS A 609 -11.09 34.66 -13.98
CA LYS A 609 -11.76 34.18 -12.76
C LYS A 609 -12.39 32.81 -13.00
N TYR A 610 -11.99 31.82 -12.20
CA TYR A 610 -12.59 30.48 -12.21
C TYR A 610 -13.55 30.34 -11.04
N PHE A 611 -14.84 30.11 -11.35
CA PHE A 611 -15.87 29.99 -10.32
C PHE A 611 -15.80 28.62 -9.64
N SER A 612 -15.92 28.63 -8.31
CA SER A 612 -16.08 27.40 -7.55
C SER A 612 -17.44 26.75 -7.84
N PRO A 613 -17.51 25.41 -8.01
CA PRO A 613 -18.77 24.70 -8.12
C PRO A 613 -19.59 24.76 -6.82
N TRP A 614 -18.96 25.11 -5.70
CA TRP A 614 -19.63 25.27 -4.40
C TRP A 614 -19.09 26.50 -3.64
N PRO A 615 -19.50 27.73 -4.02
CA PRO A 615 -18.94 28.98 -3.51
C PRO A 615 -19.07 29.18 -1.99
N GLU A 616 -20.08 28.56 -1.37
CA GLU A 616 -20.32 28.64 0.08
C GLU A 616 -19.24 27.94 0.91
N LYS A 617 -18.59 26.92 0.34
CA LYS A 617 -17.60 26.08 1.02
C LYS A 617 -16.19 26.29 0.47
N PHE A 618 -16.06 26.46 -0.85
CA PHE A 618 -14.79 26.68 -1.53
C PHE A 618 -14.83 28.01 -2.28
N GLN A 619 -13.87 28.89 -2.01
CA GLN A 619 -13.80 30.21 -2.63
C GLN A 619 -13.48 30.10 -4.14
N SER A 620 -13.92 31.07 -4.93
CA SER A 620 -13.56 31.10 -6.36
C SER A 620 -12.10 31.53 -6.56
N VAL A 621 -11.45 31.04 -7.61
CA VAL A 621 -10.08 31.45 -7.96
C VAL A 621 -10.14 32.75 -8.75
N ASP A 622 -9.73 33.86 -8.13
CA ASP A 622 -9.83 35.18 -8.78
C ASP A 622 -8.89 35.34 -9.98
N ARG A 623 -7.70 34.71 -9.92
CA ARG A 623 -6.67 34.75 -10.96
C ARG A 623 -6.23 33.34 -11.31
N CYS A 624 -6.93 32.72 -12.25
CA CYS A 624 -6.63 31.39 -12.75
C CYS A 624 -5.63 31.47 -13.90
N HIS A 625 -4.51 30.77 -13.75
CA HIS A 625 -3.42 30.66 -14.74
C HIS A 625 -3.34 29.27 -15.38
N ALA A 626 -4.34 28.42 -15.12
CA ALA A 626 -4.40 27.08 -15.69
C ALA A 626 -5.00 27.13 -17.10
N ARG A 627 -4.32 26.51 -18.05
CA ARG A 627 -4.85 26.21 -19.38
C ARG A 627 -5.09 24.72 -19.51
N TYR A 628 -6.02 24.32 -20.38
CA TYR A 628 -6.33 22.91 -20.60
C TYR A 628 -6.52 22.56 -22.08
N LYS A 629 -6.38 21.27 -22.38
CA LYS A 629 -6.76 20.67 -23.67
C LYS A 629 -7.48 19.34 -23.42
N LEU A 630 -8.40 19.00 -24.31
CA LEU A 630 -9.08 17.71 -24.30
C LEU A 630 -8.25 16.69 -25.08
N ILE A 631 -8.09 15.50 -24.52
CA ILE A 631 -7.41 14.37 -25.11
C ILE A 631 -8.47 13.41 -25.63
N SER A 632 -8.52 13.22 -26.95
CA SER A 632 -9.46 12.30 -27.59
C SER A 632 -9.41 10.90 -26.96
N LEU A 633 -10.56 10.23 -26.87
CA LEU A 633 -10.68 8.88 -26.31
C LEU A 633 -9.72 7.87 -26.98
N ASP A 634 -9.44 8.04 -28.27
CA ASP A 634 -8.58 7.14 -29.04
C ASP A 634 -7.10 7.57 -29.03
N ALA A 635 -6.75 8.68 -28.36
CA ALA A 635 -5.43 9.28 -28.44
C ALA A 635 -4.30 8.41 -27.87
N TRP A 636 -4.63 7.45 -27.00
CA TRP A 636 -3.67 6.52 -26.40
C TRP A 636 -3.80 5.09 -26.93
N HIS A 637 -4.59 4.89 -28.00
CA HIS A 637 -4.63 3.60 -28.67
C HIS A 637 -3.28 3.34 -29.35
N VAL A 638 -2.63 2.24 -28.96
CA VAL A 638 -1.36 1.78 -29.53
C VAL A 638 -1.65 0.48 -30.28
N ASP A 639 -1.23 0.40 -31.55
CA ASP A 639 -1.32 -0.85 -32.29
C ASP A 639 -0.49 -1.91 -31.56
N VAL A 640 -1.04 -3.13 -31.46
CA VAL A 640 -0.40 -4.26 -30.78
C VAL A 640 1.01 -4.51 -31.32
N THR A 641 1.24 -4.26 -32.61
CA THR A 641 2.55 -4.45 -33.26
C THR A 641 3.62 -3.42 -32.85
N ASP A 642 3.20 -2.28 -32.31
CA ASP A 642 4.08 -1.18 -31.89
C ASP A 642 4.46 -1.25 -30.39
N ASN A 643 3.82 -2.14 -29.61
CA ASN A 643 4.16 -2.35 -28.20
C ASN A 643 5.45 -3.17 -28.06
N LYS A 644 6.60 -2.49 -28.17
CA LYS A 644 7.93 -3.10 -28.07
C LYS A 644 8.42 -3.09 -26.61
N ILE A 645 9.14 -4.16 -26.25
CA ILE A 645 9.90 -4.24 -25.00
C ILE A 645 10.97 -3.15 -25.05
N THR A 646 11.05 -2.33 -24.00
CA THR A 646 12.02 -1.23 -23.93
C THR A 646 13.42 -1.83 -23.81
N ASN A 647 14.27 -1.61 -24.81
CA ASN A 647 15.67 -2.04 -24.73
C ASN A 647 16.39 -1.19 -23.66
N VAL A 648 16.65 -1.81 -22.52
CA VAL A 648 17.34 -1.16 -21.40
C VAL A 648 18.78 -0.86 -21.81
N ASN A 649 19.17 0.40 -21.75
CA ASN A 649 20.58 0.75 -21.85
C ASN A 649 21.30 0.24 -20.58
N LYS A 650 22.04 -0.85 -20.71
CA LYS A 650 22.80 -1.50 -19.60
C LYS A 650 23.95 -0.65 -19.06
N SER A 651 24.03 0.64 -19.38
CA SER A 651 25.03 1.54 -18.83
C SER A 651 24.96 1.51 -17.30
N ALA A 652 26.12 1.30 -16.65
CA ALA A 652 26.30 1.09 -15.21
C ALA A 652 25.93 2.29 -14.31
N LEU A 653 25.06 3.18 -14.78
CA LEU A 653 24.63 4.37 -14.08
C LEU A 653 23.60 4.01 -13.03
N TYR A 654 23.92 4.25 -11.76
CA TYR A 654 23.01 4.04 -10.65
C TYR A 654 22.08 5.23 -10.48
N PHE A 655 20.76 4.98 -10.50
CA PHE A 655 19.75 5.99 -10.22
C PHE A 655 19.47 5.98 -8.71
N CYS A 656 19.89 7.04 -8.02
CA CYS A 656 19.73 7.15 -6.57
C CYS A 656 18.27 6.92 -6.14
N GLY A 657 18.09 6.00 -5.19
CA GLY A 657 16.78 5.59 -4.65
C GLY A 657 16.05 4.51 -5.47
N PHE A 658 16.61 4.02 -6.58
CA PHE A 658 16.17 2.78 -7.23
C PHE A 658 17.13 1.64 -6.86
N PRO A 659 16.74 0.71 -5.98
CA PRO A 659 17.61 -0.34 -5.49
C PRO A 659 17.92 -1.42 -6.55
N THR A 660 19.10 -2.04 -6.40
CA THR A 660 19.56 -3.19 -7.21
C THR A 660 20.44 -4.12 -6.37
N LEU A 661 20.32 -5.42 -6.60
CA LEU A 661 21.12 -6.48 -5.99
C LEU A 661 22.51 -6.58 -6.64
N LYS A 662 22.70 -6.05 -7.86
CA LYS A 662 23.88 -6.32 -8.71
C LYS A 662 25.19 -5.73 -8.22
N HIS A 663 25.17 -4.77 -7.30
CA HIS A 663 26.38 -4.08 -6.84
C HIS A 663 27.31 -4.92 -5.96
N ILE A 664 26.77 -5.91 -5.24
CA ILE A 664 27.54 -6.78 -4.34
C ILE A 664 27.42 -8.21 -4.87
N LYS A 665 28.52 -8.95 -4.95
CA LYS A 665 28.50 -10.37 -5.34
C LYS A 665 27.91 -11.21 -4.20
N HIS A 666 26.97 -12.08 -4.54
CA HIS A 666 26.28 -12.92 -3.58
C HIS A 666 25.75 -14.18 -4.26
N LYS A 667 25.52 -15.21 -3.44
CA LYS A 667 24.79 -16.42 -3.79
C LYS A 667 23.34 -16.26 -3.34
N HIS A 668 22.43 -16.90 -4.05
CA HIS A 668 21.00 -16.89 -3.74
C HIS A 668 20.47 -18.31 -3.55
N SER A 669 19.58 -18.51 -2.58
CA SER A 669 18.93 -19.79 -2.34
C SER A 669 17.58 -19.64 -1.63
N MET A 670 16.63 -20.52 -1.94
CA MET A 670 15.34 -20.57 -1.24
C MET A 670 15.46 -21.34 0.08
N LYS A 671 15.13 -20.71 1.22
CA LYS A 671 15.20 -21.32 2.56
C LYS A 671 14.02 -20.87 3.43
N LYS A 672 13.58 -21.72 4.37
CA LYS A 672 12.63 -21.34 5.42
C LYS A 672 13.36 -20.63 6.56
N ALA A 673 13.57 -19.33 6.43
CA ALA A 673 14.37 -18.54 7.38
C ALA A 673 13.55 -17.79 8.44
N GLY A 674 12.22 -17.77 8.32
CA GLY A 674 11.36 -17.09 9.30
C GLY A 674 11.53 -15.58 9.31
N VAL A 675 11.87 -14.98 8.16
CA VAL A 675 12.05 -13.53 8.00
C VAL A 675 10.82 -12.77 8.48
N GLN A 676 11.03 -11.65 9.14
CA GLN A 676 9.97 -10.83 9.71
C GLN A 676 9.88 -9.53 8.93
N VAL A 677 9.18 -9.52 7.79
CA VAL A 677 8.95 -8.32 6.98
C VAL A 677 7.85 -7.44 7.59
N PHE A 678 6.79 -8.08 8.09
CA PHE A 678 5.67 -7.45 8.79
C PHE A 678 5.76 -7.67 10.31
N GLN A 679 4.61 -7.62 11.02
CA GLN A 679 4.56 -7.76 12.47
C GLN A 679 4.87 -9.19 12.96
N GLN A 680 4.78 -10.19 12.08
CA GLN A 680 4.98 -11.61 12.40
C GLN A 680 6.04 -12.22 11.48
N SER A 681 6.70 -13.28 11.95
CA SER A 681 7.62 -14.08 11.13
C SER A 681 6.88 -14.82 10.01
N SER A 682 7.51 -14.86 8.85
CA SER A 682 7.10 -15.67 7.69
C SER A 682 7.07 -17.15 8.05
N ARG A 683 6.09 -17.86 7.48
CA ARG A 683 6.02 -19.34 7.56
C ARG A 683 6.53 -20.04 6.30
N GLY A 684 6.56 -19.32 5.18
CA GLY A 684 6.97 -19.83 3.87
C GLY A 684 8.48 -19.77 3.64
N GLU A 685 8.90 -20.21 2.45
CA GLU A 685 10.26 -20.07 1.96
C GLU A 685 10.55 -18.62 1.53
N ASN A 686 11.78 -18.18 1.79
CA ASN A 686 12.28 -16.84 1.50
C ASN A 686 13.53 -16.94 0.62
N MET A 687 13.73 -16.00 -0.29
CA MET A 687 14.96 -15.89 -1.07
C MET A 687 16.06 -15.29 -0.18
N ILE A 688 17.05 -16.12 0.16
CA ILE A 688 18.17 -15.73 1.01
C ILE A 688 19.38 -15.40 0.15
N LEU A 689 19.95 -14.21 0.38
CA LEU A 689 21.14 -13.71 -0.30
C LEU A 689 22.34 -13.86 0.63
N GLU A 690 23.32 -14.66 0.26
CA GLU A 690 24.52 -14.96 1.03
C GLU A 690 25.72 -14.27 0.38
N LEU A 691 26.34 -13.32 1.08
CA LEU A 691 27.43 -12.52 0.53
C LEU A 691 28.68 -13.39 0.31
N GLU A 692 29.33 -13.22 -0.83
CA GLU A 692 30.58 -13.92 -1.11
C GLU A 692 31.75 -13.25 -0.37
N THR A 693 32.52 -14.04 0.36
CA THR A 693 33.79 -13.60 0.96
C THR A 693 34.87 -13.61 -0.12
N GLU A 694 35.29 -12.43 -0.57
CA GLU A 694 36.49 -12.34 -1.42
C GLU A 694 37.72 -12.76 -0.59
N GLU A 695 38.42 -13.82 -0.99
CA GLU A 695 39.63 -14.36 -0.33
C GLU A 695 40.86 -13.41 -0.43
N ASN A 696 40.66 -12.14 -0.79
CA ASN A 696 41.75 -11.16 -0.88
C ASN A 696 42.16 -10.73 0.55
N GLU A 697 43.37 -11.09 0.97
CA GLU A 697 43.95 -10.70 2.28
C GLU A 697 43.91 -9.17 2.50
N ASP A 698 43.97 -8.38 1.44
CA ASP A 698 43.92 -6.90 1.49
C ASP A 698 42.57 -6.34 1.99
N ASN A 699 41.45 -7.04 1.75
CA ASN A 699 40.11 -6.60 2.16
C ASN A 699 39.79 -6.90 3.64
N GLN A 700 40.66 -7.65 4.33
CA GLN A 700 40.53 -7.96 5.76
C GLN A 700 41.44 -7.07 6.62
N ASN A 701 42.35 -6.31 6.01
CA ASN A 701 43.25 -5.42 6.73
C ASN A 701 42.61 -4.05 6.98
N VAL A 702 42.44 -3.70 8.26
CA VAL A 702 41.83 -2.45 8.70
C VAL A 702 42.57 -1.19 8.22
N ASP A 703 43.92 -1.23 8.10
CA ASP A 703 44.73 -0.10 7.66
C ASP A 703 44.46 0.24 6.19
N ILE A 704 44.34 -0.79 5.34
CA ILE A 704 44.07 -0.65 3.90
C ILE A 704 42.66 -0.12 3.71
N VAL A 705 41.68 -0.71 4.40
CA VAL A 705 40.28 -0.28 4.33
C VAL A 705 40.13 1.15 4.84
N ALA A 706 40.74 1.50 5.98
CA ALA A 706 40.72 2.86 6.50
C ALA A 706 41.30 3.86 5.48
N SER A 707 42.42 3.54 4.84
CA SER A 707 43.02 4.38 3.79
C SER A 707 42.11 4.52 2.55
N ALA A 708 41.32 3.50 2.24
CA ALA A 708 40.40 3.50 1.12
C ALA A 708 39.15 4.34 1.39
N VAL A 709 38.49 4.21 2.56
CA VAL A 709 37.16 4.78 2.79
C VAL A 709 37.10 5.96 3.77
N LEU A 710 38.07 6.12 4.67
CA LEU A 710 37.98 7.12 5.75
C LEU A 710 37.96 8.54 5.17
N GLY A 711 36.99 9.36 5.61
CA GLY A 711 36.81 10.74 5.13
C GLY A 711 36.23 10.85 3.70
N LYS A 712 35.89 9.72 3.06
CA LYS A 712 35.26 9.66 1.73
C LYS A 712 33.76 9.40 1.85
N SER A 713 33.08 9.56 0.70
CA SER A 713 31.68 9.15 0.53
C SER A 713 31.60 7.72 0.03
N VAL A 714 30.71 6.92 0.61
CA VAL A 714 30.43 5.52 0.26
C VAL A 714 28.92 5.28 0.25
N PHE A 715 28.48 4.18 -0.35
CA PHE A 715 27.07 3.77 -0.33
C PHE A 715 26.84 2.62 0.66
N VAL A 716 25.90 2.79 1.59
CA VAL A 716 25.56 1.83 2.65
C VAL A 716 24.13 1.32 2.48
N ASN A 717 23.66 0.43 3.36
CA ASN A 717 22.26 -0.05 3.41
C ASN A 717 21.80 -0.94 2.24
N TRP A 718 22.73 -1.59 1.52
CA TRP A 718 22.41 -2.50 0.41
C TRP A 718 21.22 -3.45 0.72
N PRO A 719 20.28 -3.65 -0.22
CA PRO A 719 20.26 -3.13 -1.59
C PRO A 719 19.67 -1.72 -1.78
N HIS A 720 19.10 -1.13 -0.72
CA HIS A 720 18.57 0.25 -0.71
C HIS A 720 19.71 1.20 -0.40
N LEU A 721 20.54 1.48 -1.42
CA LEU A 721 21.78 2.23 -1.23
C LEU A 721 21.52 3.67 -0.81
N GLU A 722 22.16 4.08 0.28
CA GLU A 722 22.17 5.45 0.79
C GLU A 722 23.59 5.97 0.83
N GLU A 723 23.78 7.23 0.40
CA GLU A 723 25.09 7.86 0.44
C GLU A 723 25.46 8.24 1.89
N ALA A 724 26.68 7.89 2.31
CA ALA A 724 27.18 8.12 3.66
C ALA A 724 28.66 8.54 3.68
N ARG A 725 29.02 9.42 4.61
CA ARG A 725 30.41 9.85 4.86
C ARG A 725 31.01 9.03 5.98
N VAL A 726 32.13 8.36 5.73
CA VAL A 726 32.81 7.53 6.72
C VAL A 726 33.65 8.38 7.66
N ILE A 727 33.41 8.24 8.97
CA ILE A 727 34.13 8.98 10.01
C ILE A 727 35.08 8.11 10.85
N ALA A 728 34.82 6.80 10.93
CA ALA A 728 35.69 5.86 11.62
C ALA A 728 35.58 4.46 11.04
N VAL A 729 36.64 3.68 11.19
CA VAL A 729 36.76 2.27 10.77
C VAL A 729 37.33 1.47 11.95
N SER A 730 36.77 0.29 12.25
CA SER A 730 37.15 -0.53 13.40
C SER A 730 37.09 -2.02 13.09
N ASP A 731 38.11 -2.77 13.52
CA ASP A 731 38.17 -4.24 13.44
C ASP A 731 37.95 -4.95 14.80
N GLY A 732 37.73 -4.17 15.87
CA GLY A 732 37.54 -4.69 17.23
C GLY A 732 38.83 -4.77 18.05
N GLU A 733 39.99 -4.47 17.46
CA GLU A 733 41.27 -4.28 18.12
C GLU A 733 41.81 -2.86 17.96
N MET A 734 41.69 -2.30 16.76
CA MET A 734 42.10 -0.96 16.37
C MET A 734 40.92 -0.19 15.77
N LYS A 735 40.86 1.11 16.09
CA LYS A 735 39.87 2.03 15.57
C LYS A 735 40.54 3.27 15.00
N PHE A 736 40.34 3.49 13.70
CA PHE A 736 40.77 4.65 12.94
C PHE A 736 39.65 5.66 12.96
N TYR A 737 39.92 6.89 13.35
CA TYR A 737 38.92 7.96 13.36
C TYR A 737 39.45 9.24 12.71
N LEU A 738 38.52 9.99 12.12
CA LEU A 738 38.80 11.25 11.47
C LEU A 738 38.96 12.37 12.52
N GLU A 739 40.14 12.98 12.59
CA GLU A 739 40.47 14.03 13.56
C GLU A 739 40.18 15.42 12.99
N GLU A 740 38.94 15.86 13.15
CA GLU A 740 38.47 17.17 12.68
C GLU A 740 37.91 18.05 13.82
N ARG A 741 37.85 19.36 13.58
CA ARG A 741 37.14 20.26 14.50
C ARG A 741 35.65 19.91 14.50
N PRO A 742 34.96 19.96 15.65
CA PRO A 742 33.52 19.74 15.72
C PRO A 742 32.77 20.58 14.69
N GLY A 743 31.88 19.95 13.92
CA GLY A 743 31.11 20.61 12.84
C GLY A 743 31.80 20.64 11.47
N THR A 744 33.05 20.22 11.34
CA THR A 744 33.71 20.10 10.02
C THR A 744 33.14 18.88 9.29
N GLN A 745 32.64 19.09 8.06
CA GLN A 745 31.98 18.05 7.26
C GLN A 745 32.64 17.84 5.88
N LYS A 746 33.98 17.93 5.82
CA LYS A 746 34.72 17.94 4.56
C LYS A 746 34.88 16.53 3.97
N LEU A 747 34.69 16.40 2.65
CA LEU A 747 35.06 15.20 1.90
C LEU A 747 36.52 15.26 1.45
N TYR A 748 37.26 14.18 1.67
CA TYR A 748 38.65 14.03 1.23
C TYR A 748 38.68 13.20 -0.05
N THR A 749 38.83 13.82 -1.21
CA THR A 749 38.85 13.14 -2.52
C THR A 749 40.16 13.43 -3.26
N GLY A 750 40.64 12.47 -4.06
CA GLY A 750 41.91 12.58 -4.77
C GLY A 750 43.14 12.51 -3.85
N ASN A 751 44.10 13.43 -4.01
CA ASN A 751 45.38 13.43 -3.29
C ASN A 751 45.32 14.02 -1.85
N SER A 752 44.14 14.40 -1.35
CA SER A 752 44.02 14.95 0.01
C SER A 752 43.98 13.84 1.04
N VAL A 753 45.02 13.76 1.89
CA VAL A 753 45.09 12.76 2.97
C VAL A 753 44.19 13.19 4.14
N PRO A 754 43.27 12.34 4.62
CA PRO A 754 42.41 12.65 5.76
C PRO A 754 43.22 12.68 7.08
N PRO A 755 42.95 13.65 7.98
CA PRO A 755 43.56 13.66 9.31
C PRO A 755 43.06 12.46 10.11
N THR A 756 43.94 11.51 10.38
CA THR A 756 43.57 10.21 10.96
C THR A 756 44.26 9.99 12.28
N LYS A 757 43.52 9.55 13.30
CA LYS A 757 44.09 9.07 14.56
C LYS A 757 43.64 7.64 14.83
N VAL A 758 44.58 6.85 15.34
CA VAL A 758 44.41 5.42 15.63
C VAL A 758 44.35 5.23 17.14
N ILE A 759 43.38 4.44 17.60
CA ILE A 759 43.21 4.07 19.01
C ILE A 759 43.14 2.54 19.11
N TYR A 760 43.78 1.97 20.13
CA TYR A 760 43.58 0.57 20.50
C TYR A 760 42.31 0.42 21.35
N VAL A 761 41.43 -0.47 20.92
CA VAL A 761 40.12 -0.72 21.50
C VAL A 761 40.27 -1.58 22.76
N GLY A 762 39.78 -1.09 23.90
CA GLY A 762 39.80 -1.84 25.17
C GLY A 762 38.70 -2.90 25.24
N ASP A 763 38.78 -3.82 26.21
CA ASP A 763 37.84 -4.96 26.35
C ASP A 763 36.35 -4.56 26.41
N LYS A 764 36.02 -3.41 27.00
CA LYS A 764 34.65 -2.92 27.06
C LYS A 764 34.11 -2.52 25.69
N GLU A 765 34.91 -1.81 24.90
CA GLU A 765 34.54 -1.37 23.56
C GLU A 765 34.52 -2.54 22.58
N ARG A 766 35.43 -3.51 22.73
CA ARG A 766 35.39 -4.76 21.97
C ARG A 766 34.07 -5.52 22.19
N ASN A 767 33.60 -5.58 23.44
CA ASN A 767 32.28 -6.18 23.74
C ASN A 767 31.10 -5.40 23.11
N VAL A 768 31.21 -4.08 22.98
CA VAL A 768 30.21 -3.27 22.27
C VAL A 768 30.25 -3.56 20.78
N TRP A 769 31.45 -3.59 20.18
CA TRP A 769 31.67 -3.93 18.78
C TRP A 769 31.10 -5.30 18.39
N VAL A 770 31.32 -6.34 19.23
CA VAL A 770 30.73 -7.68 19.01
C VAL A 770 29.20 -7.64 19.05
N LYS A 771 28.62 -6.88 19.99
CA LYS A 771 27.15 -6.72 20.06
C LYS A 771 26.58 -5.95 18.88
N GLU A 772 27.31 -4.94 18.38
CA GLU A 772 26.92 -4.18 17.18
C GLU A 772 26.88 -5.10 15.96
N ILE A 773 27.91 -5.91 15.73
CA ILE A 773 27.94 -6.87 14.62
C ILE A 773 26.80 -7.87 14.74
N GLN A 774 26.60 -8.46 15.92
CA GLN A 774 25.51 -9.40 16.14
C GLN A 774 24.15 -8.75 15.83
N GLY A 775 23.94 -7.50 16.28
CA GLY A 775 22.71 -6.75 16.00
C GLY A 775 22.51 -6.46 14.51
N ILE A 776 23.56 -6.05 13.79
CA ILE A 776 23.50 -5.78 12.35
C ILE A 776 23.23 -7.08 11.57
N SER A 777 23.97 -8.15 11.84
CA SER A 777 23.78 -9.45 11.20
C SER A 777 22.39 -10.02 11.44
N GLU A 778 21.87 -9.94 12.67
CA GLU A 778 20.49 -10.34 12.96
C GLU A 778 19.46 -9.48 12.23
N HIS A 779 19.70 -8.18 12.11
CA HIS A 779 18.82 -7.28 11.37
C HIS A 779 18.78 -7.65 9.88
N TYR A 780 19.94 -7.79 9.23
CA TYR A 780 20.03 -8.18 7.82
C TYR A 780 19.40 -9.56 7.57
N HIS A 781 19.65 -10.53 8.45
CA HIS A 781 19.06 -11.86 8.30
C HIS A 781 17.54 -11.85 8.50
N LYS A 782 17.04 -11.33 9.62
CA LYS A 782 15.62 -11.36 9.97
C LYS A 782 14.77 -10.42 9.11
N ARG A 783 15.27 -9.23 8.75
CA ARG A 783 14.50 -8.22 8.01
C ARG A 783 14.72 -8.27 6.50
N LYS A 784 15.96 -8.46 6.05
CA LYS A 784 16.33 -8.39 4.62
C LYS A 784 16.54 -9.75 3.96
N GLY A 785 16.62 -10.84 4.74
CA GLY A 785 16.97 -12.17 4.20
C GLY A 785 18.41 -12.23 3.69
N VAL A 786 19.32 -11.42 4.24
CA VAL A 786 20.73 -11.35 3.81
C VAL A 786 21.63 -11.97 4.88
N VAL A 787 22.56 -12.82 4.45
CA VAL A 787 23.57 -13.46 5.30
C VAL A 787 24.93 -12.84 4.97
N ILE A 788 25.51 -12.11 5.93
CA ILE A 788 26.75 -11.34 5.76
C ILE A 788 28.02 -12.20 5.94
N ASN A 789 27.90 -13.41 6.50
CA ASN A 789 29.03 -14.27 6.91
C ASN A 789 29.95 -13.60 7.94
N GLU A 790 31.15 -14.13 8.17
CA GLU A 790 32.07 -13.62 9.19
C GLU A 790 32.50 -12.17 8.90
N THR A 791 32.33 -11.30 9.89
CA THR A 791 32.57 -9.85 9.75
C THR A 791 33.84 -9.44 10.47
N ALA A 792 34.83 -8.96 9.71
CA ALA A 792 36.09 -8.45 10.25
C ALA A 792 36.09 -6.94 10.51
N ILE A 793 35.31 -6.14 9.77
CA ILE A 793 35.44 -4.67 9.77
C ILE A 793 34.07 -3.98 9.84
N VAL A 794 33.96 -2.99 10.73
CA VAL A 794 32.80 -2.11 10.91
C VAL A 794 33.18 -0.67 10.54
N LEU A 795 32.34 -0.04 9.72
CA LEU A 795 32.41 1.37 9.38
C LEU A 795 31.41 2.16 10.24
N HIS A 796 31.84 3.30 10.75
CA HIS A 796 30.95 4.29 11.35
C HIS A 796 30.80 5.47 10.39
N ALA A 797 29.58 5.74 9.95
CA ALA A 797 29.31 6.73 8.92
C ALA A 797 28.11 7.63 9.24
N GLN A 798 28.10 8.82 8.64
CA GLN A 798 27.02 9.81 8.71
C GLN A 798 26.25 9.79 7.38
N LEU A 799 24.93 9.58 7.43
CA LEU A 799 24.09 9.58 6.23
C LEU A 799 23.96 10.98 5.62
N LEU A 800 23.83 11.06 4.29
CA LEU A 800 23.55 12.30 3.58
C LEU A 800 22.15 12.81 3.97
N THR A 801 22.04 14.07 4.40
CA THR A 801 20.75 14.70 4.72
C THR A 801 20.27 15.63 3.62
N GLY A 802 21.18 16.34 2.95
CA GLY A 802 20.83 17.29 1.89
C GLY A 802 22.06 17.97 1.28
N ARG A 803 21.82 19.05 0.54
CA ARG A 803 22.88 19.88 -0.05
C ARG A 803 22.65 21.34 0.33
N HIS A 804 23.72 22.08 0.56
CA HIS A 804 23.67 23.51 0.89
C HIS A 804 24.68 24.30 0.08
N TYR A 805 24.35 25.56 -0.23
CA TYR A 805 25.23 26.44 -0.98
C TYR A 805 26.17 27.17 -0.02
N LEU A 806 27.47 26.99 -0.22
CA LEU A 806 28.52 27.77 0.45
C LEU A 806 28.96 28.94 -0.43
N LEU A 807 29.27 30.03 0.25
CA LEU A 807 29.68 31.29 -0.37
C LEU A 807 31.19 31.43 -0.27
N GLY A 808 31.87 31.46 -1.42
CA GLY A 808 33.30 31.70 -1.54
C GLY A 808 33.67 33.17 -1.29
N GLN A 809 34.96 33.42 -1.01
CA GLN A 809 35.48 34.77 -0.69
C GLN A 809 35.31 35.78 -1.84
N ASN A 810 35.20 35.29 -3.09
CA ASN A 810 35.06 36.11 -4.31
C ASN A 810 33.61 36.19 -4.84
N GLY A 811 32.62 35.73 -4.07
CA GLY A 811 31.21 35.71 -4.49
C GLY A 811 30.82 34.54 -5.40
N GLU A 812 31.73 33.59 -5.61
CA GLU A 812 31.45 32.27 -6.18
C GLU A 812 30.61 31.44 -5.21
N VAL A 813 29.68 30.65 -5.74
CA VAL A 813 28.78 29.80 -4.95
C VAL A 813 29.05 28.35 -5.31
N HIS A 814 29.29 27.50 -4.30
CA HIS A 814 29.50 26.08 -4.47
C HIS A 814 28.45 25.28 -3.70
N LEU A 815 27.95 24.20 -4.30
CA LEU A 815 26.99 23.30 -3.66
C LEU A 815 27.78 22.20 -2.93
N GLU A 816 27.63 22.09 -1.61
CA GLU A 816 28.25 21.05 -0.80
C GLU A 816 27.22 20.12 -0.14
N LYS A 817 27.60 18.84 0.00
CA LYS A 817 26.81 17.80 0.68
C LYS A 817 26.80 18.04 2.19
N GLN A 818 25.64 17.88 2.81
CA GLN A 818 25.46 17.96 4.25
C GLN A 818 25.12 16.59 4.83
N TRP A 819 25.72 16.28 5.97
CA TRP A 819 25.64 14.96 6.60
C TRP A 819 24.93 15.03 7.94
N SER A 820 24.33 13.92 8.34
CA SER A 820 23.65 13.75 9.62
C SER A 820 24.59 13.98 10.80
N LYS A 821 24.07 14.57 11.89
CA LYS A 821 24.77 14.63 13.17
C LYS A 821 24.91 13.23 13.80
N GLN A 822 23.98 12.33 13.50
CA GLN A 822 23.98 10.96 14.02
C GLN A 822 24.97 10.09 13.25
N VAL A 823 25.77 9.33 13.99
CA VAL A 823 26.71 8.33 13.46
C VAL A 823 26.07 6.95 13.59
N LEU A 824 26.08 6.19 12.50
CA LEU A 824 25.56 4.82 12.45
C LEU A 824 26.67 3.84 12.08
N SER A 825 26.56 2.60 12.58
CA SER A 825 27.50 1.52 12.29
C SER A 825 27.00 0.67 11.11
N PHE A 826 27.90 0.34 10.19
CA PHE A 826 27.67 -0.46 8.99
C PHE A 826 28.78 -1.49 8.82
N VAL A 827 28.47 -2.62 8.20
CA VAL A 827 29.46 -3.68 7.95
C VAL A 827 30.11 -3.46 6.59
N TYR A 828 31.44 -3.54 6.51
CA TYR A 828 32.21 -3.23 5.29
C TYR A 828 31.74 -4.04 4.07
N GLN A 829 31.43 -5.32 4.24
CA GLN A 829 30.94 -6.20 3.16
C GLN A 829 29.62 -5.76 2.53
N THR A 830 28.86 -4.90 3.21
CA THR A 830 27.57 -4.36 2.72
C THR A 830 27.71 -2.97 2.09
N VAL A 831 28.95 -2.46 1.97
CA VAL A 831 29.26 -1.13 1.47
C VAL A 831 29.73 -1.20 0.04
N VAL A 832 29.20 -0.28 -0.78
CA VAL A 832 29.55 -0.16 -2.19
C VAL A 832 30.32 1.15 -2.41
N GLN A 833 31.40 1.08 -3.17
CA GLN A 833 32.30 2.20 -3.45
C GLN A 833 32.28 2.55 -4.95
N ASP A 834 32.67 3.79 -5.27
CA ASP A 834 32.95 4.26 -6.64
C ASP A 834 31.84 4.01 -7.69
N ILE A 835 30.57 4.14 -7.30
CA ILE A 835 29.44 4.03 -8.22
C ILE A 835 29.26 5.35 -9.00
N THR A 836 29.14 5.27 -10.32
CA THR A 836 28.69 6.41 -11.13
C THR A 836 27.19 6.61 -10.96
N THR A 837 26.80 7.70 -10.31
CA THR A 837 25.39 8.02 -10.05
C THR A 837 24.81 8.99 -11.08
N PHE A 838 23.53 8.82 -11.40
CA PHE A 838 22.77 9.83 -12.12
C PHE A 838 22.38 10.94 -11.15
N GLU A 839 22.92 12.14 -11.35
CA GLU A 839 22.43 13.34 -10.68
C GLU A 839 21.51 14.10 -11.65
N SER A 840 20.23 14.19 -11.32
CA SER A 840 19.32 15.02 -12.10
C SER A 840 19.77 16.48 -12.02
N GLY A 841 20.05 17.09 -13.17
CA GLY A 841 20.62 18.43 -13.29
C GLY A 841 19.89 19.46 -12.43
N SER A 842 20.40 19.70 -11.23
CA SER A 842 19.95 20.79 -10.38
C SER A 842 20.54 22.07 -10.98
N SER A 843 19.79 23.17 -10.98
CA SER A 843 20.31 24.48 -11.33
C SER A 843 21.45 24.85 -10.37
N HIS A 844 22.70 24.60 -10.80
CA HIS A 844 23.89 25.01 -10.06
C HIS A 844 24.01 26.53 -10.17
N TYR A 845 23.52 27.25 -9.15
CA TYR A 845 23.79 28.67 -9.03
C TYR A 845 25.30 28.86 -8.92
N LYS A 846 25.89 29.63 -9.83
CA LYS A 846 27.35 29.86 -9.86
C LYS A 846 27.72 31.17 -9.17
N THR A 847 26.80 32.13 -9.17
CA THR A 847 27.05 33.48 -8.65
C THR A 847 26.04 33.88 -7.58
N LEU A 848 26.47 34.81 -6.72
CA LEU A 848 25.62 35.42 -5.69
C LEU A 848 24.34 36.07 -6.26
N GLY A 849 24.42 36.70 -7.43
CA GLY A 849 23.27 37.34 -8.08
C GLY A 849 22.24 36.35 -8.62
N GLU A 850 22.67 35.18 -9.07
CA GLU A 850 21.77 34.09 -9.48
C GLU A 850 21.11 33.43 -8.27
N LEU A 851 21.88 33.20 -7.19
CA LEU A 851 21.37 32.62 -5.96
C LEU A 851 20.33 33.55 -5.31
N PHE A 852 20.53 34.86 -5.31
CA PHE A 852 19.60 35.85 -4.75
C PHE A 852 19.03 36.75 -5.83
N SER A 853 18.24 36.17 -6.73
CA SER A 853 17.53 36.89 -7.78
C SER A 853 16.52 37.90 -7.21
N PRO A 854 16.29 39.06 -7.85
CA PRO A 854 15.27 40.00 -7.42
C PRO A 854 13.89 39.33 -7.28
N LYS A 855 13.13 39.73 -6.26
CA LYS A 855 11.83 39.16 -5.85
C LYS A 855 11.88 37.77 -5.21
N SER A 856 13.06 37.17 -5.01
CA SER A 856 13.12 35.91 -4.26
C SER A 856 12.86 36.13 -2.77
N SER A 857 12.11 35.22 -2.15
CA SER A 857 11.87 35.18 -0.71
C SER A 857 13.11 34.67 0.03
N VAL A 858 13.45 35.32 1.14
CA VAL A 858 14.57 34.96 2.03
C VAL A 858 14.18 35.15 3.50
N PHE A 859 14.91 34.51 4.40
CA PHE A 859 14.76 34.66 5.85
C PHE A 859 16.06 35.18 6.47
N MET A 860 15.92 36.05 7.47
CA MET A 860 17.07 36.60 8.20
C MET A 860 17.52 35.65 9.32
N LEU A 861 18.82 35.34 9.37
CA LEU A 861 19.45 34.52 10.42
C LEU A 861 20.24 35.37 11.45
N GLY A 862 20.29 36.69 11.29
CA GLY A 862 20.99 37.59 12.22
C GLY A 862 20.06 38.51 13.02
N ALA A 863 20.55 38.94 14.19
CA ALA A 863 19.90 39.97 14.99
C ALA A 863 19.92 41.35 14.30
N PRO A 864 18.91 42.22 14.51
CA PRO A 864 17.75 42.06 15.40
C PRO A 864 16.52 41.37 14.76
N TYR A 865 16.58 40.96 13.49
CA TYR A 865 15.40 40.53 12.73
C TYR A 865 15.35 39.01 12.47
N TYR A 866 15.91 38.20 13.36
CA TYR A 866 15.97 36.75 13.22
C TYR A 866 14.59 36.13 12.89
N GLY A 867 14.55 35.23 11.91
CA GLY A 867 13.34 34.56 11.41
C GLY A 867 12.40 35.43 10.57
N CYS A 868 12.68 36.72 10.36
CA CYS A 868 11.84 37.59 9.51
C CYS A 868 11.97 37.22 8.04
N MET A 869 10.82 37.05 7.37
CA MET A 869 10.74 36.85 5.93
C MET A 869 10.96 38.19 5.23
N GLY A 870 11.69 38.18 4.12
CA GLY A 870 11.88 39.34 3.28
C GLY A 870 12.01 39.00 1.81
N GLU A 871 11.99 40.05 1.00
CA GLU A 871 12.07 39.99 -0.46
C GLU A 871 13.36 40.65 -0.93
N VAL A 872 14.12 39.94 -1.77
CA VAL A 872 15.36 40.44 -2.35
C VAL A 872 15.07 41.55 -3.36
N GLN A 873 15.77 42.68 -3.23
CA GLN A 873 15.70 43.78 -4.20
C GLN A 873 16.87 43.73 -5.18
N GLU A 874 16.75 44.52 -6.24
CA GLU A 874 17.87 44.76 -7.15
C GLU A 874 19.07 45.29 -6.36
N SER A 875 20.18 44.54 -6.48
CA SER A 875 21.39 44.68 -5.66
C SER A 875 22.64 44.85 -6.54
N SER A 876 22.47 45.18 -7.82
CA SER A 876 23.55 45.35 -8.82
C SER A 876 24.63 46.35 -8.39
N ASP A 877 24.27 47.31 -7.54
CA ASP A 877 25.14 48.33 -6.95
C ASP A 877 25.93 47.87 -5.72
N VAL A 878 25.42 46.89 -4.95
CA VAL A 878 26.03 46.42 -3.68
C VAL A 878 26.62 45.00 -3.76
N LEU A 879 26.41 44.30 -4.89
CA LEU A 879 26.99 42.99 -5.14
C LEU A 879 28.53 43.01 -5.15
N SER A 880 29.15 44.12 -5.59
CA SER A 880 30.61 44.31 -5.53
C SER A 880 31.17 44.35 -4.11
N GLU A 881 30.33 44.62 -3.10
CA GLU A 881 30.70 44.61 -1.69
C GLU A 881 30.34 43.27 -0.99
N ASN A 882 29.95 42.24 -1.75
CA ASN A 882 29.43 40.97 -1.22
C ASN A 882 28.24 41.18 -0.25
N ARG A 883 27.29 42.03 -0.61
CA ARG A 883 26.08 42.33 0.18
C ARG A 883 24.81 42.25 -0.67
N ILE A 884 23.69 41.99 0.00
CA ILE A 884 22.36 41.85 -0.62
C ILE A 884 21.39 42.81 0.04
N ARG A 885 20.59 43.51 -0.77
CA ARG A 885 19.52 44.39 -0.30
C ARG A 885 18.22 43.61 -0.19
N VAL A 886 17.60 43.64 0.99
CA VAL A 886 16.37 42.91 1.29
C VAL A 886 15.38 43.84 1.97
N ILE A 887 14.10 43.71 1.63
CA ILE A 887 13.00 44.30 2.40
C ILE A 887 12.43 43.22 3.32
N LEU A 888 12.67 43.35 4.62
CA LEU A 888 12.13 42.46 5.64
C LEU A 888 10.73 42.91 6.06
N SER A 889 9.83 41.94 6.24
CA SER A 889 8.52 42.12 6.85
C SER A 889 8.61 41.76 8.33
N ILE A 890 8.42 42.74 9.21
CA ILE A 890 8.45 42.59 10.67
C ILE A 890 6.99 42.41 11.15
N PRO A 891 6.63 41.20 11.60
CA PRO A 891 5.28 40.93 12.09
C PRO A 891 5.11 41.39 13.55
N CYS A 892 3.86 41.44 13.99
CA CYS A 892 3.53 41.61 15.41
C CYS A 892 3.60 40.25 16.12
N GLU A 893 4.41 40.15 17.17
CA GLU A 893 4.52 38.94 17.98
C GLU A 893 3.60 38.98 19.22
N PRO A 894 2.99 37.84 19.62
CA PRO A 894 2.17 37.76 20.82
C PRO A 894 3.00 37.89 22.10
N GLN A 895 2.41 38.48 23.14
CA GLN A 895 3.08 38.68 24.43
C GLN A 895 2.86 37.49 25.36
N LEU A 896 3.71 36.46 25.23
CA LEU A 896 3.56 35.20 25.99
C LEU A 896 4.23 35.20 27.37
N LEU A 897 5.07 36.20 27.70
CA LEU A 897 5.83 36.22 28.96
C LEU A 897 4.95 36.16 30.21
N ALA A 898 3.83 36.88 30.23
CA ALA A 898 2.90 36.87 31.35
C ALA A 898 2.21 35.51 31.52
N LEU A 899 1.97 34.79 30.41
CA LEU A 899 1.40 33.44 30.42
C LEU A 899 2.41 32.42 30.95
N ILE A 900 3.67 32.51 30.49
CA ILE A 900 4.78 31.65 30.94
C ILE A 900 5.00 31.79 32.45
N GLN A 901 5.00 33.02 32.97
CA GLN A 901 5.16 33.27 34.41
C GLN A 901 4.00 32.70 35.25
N ASN A 902 2.80 32.65 34.68
CA ASN A 902 1.59 32.16 35.36
C ASN A 902 1.22 30.72 34.98
N GLN A 903 2.11 29.98 34.33
CA GLN A 903 1.84 28.63 33.83
C GLN A 903 1.37 27.67 34.93
N HIS A 904 1.93 27.77 36.14
CA HIS A 904 1.55 26.93 37.29
C HIS A 904 0.08 27.07 37.71
N THR A 905 -0.57 28.19 37.38
CA THR A 905 -1.98 28.45 37.68
C THR A 905 -2.91 27.66 36.78
N PHE A 906 -2.50 27.44 35.53
CA PHE A 906 -3.28 26.78 34.48
C PHE A 906 -2.85 25.32 34.25
N SER A 907 -1.71 24.90 34.83
CA SER A 907 -1.19 23.55 34.63
C SER A 907 -1.95 22.52 35.46
N ILE A 908 -2.20 21.36 34.86
CA ILE A 908 -2.82 20.23 35.56
C ILE A 908 -1.87 19.71 36.64
N LYS A 909 -2.37 19.58 37.87
CA LYS A 909 -1.60 19.01 38.98
C LYS A 909 -1.63 17.49 38.92
N TYR A 910 -0.46 16.88 38.82
CA TYR A 910 -0.28 15.43 38.85
C TYR A 910 0.24 14.98 40.22
N ASN A 911 -0.35 13.92 40.75
CA ASN A 911 0.04 13.32 42.02
C ASN A 911 0.63 11.91 41.79
N PRO A 912 1.63 11.48 42.57
CA PRO A 912 2.10 10.09 42.54
C PRO A 912 1.00 9.08 42.88
N GLY A 913 1.11 7.87 42.35
CA GLY A 913 0.11 6.81 42.55
C GLY A 913 -0.19 6.49 44.02
N TYR A 914 0.77 6.64 44.95
CA TYR A 914 0.53 6.38 46.38
C TYR A 914 -0.36 7.45 47.04
N VAL A 915 -0.30 8.70 46.56
CA VAL A 915 -1.18 9.79 47.04
C VAL A 915 -2.61 9.50 46.58
N LEU A 916 -2.76 9.10 45.33
CA LEU A 916 -4.04 8.74 44.74
C LEU A 916 -4.67 7.53 45.46
N ALA A 917 -3.85 6.51 45.71
CA ALA A 917 -4.24 5.31 46.44
C ALA A 917 -4.73 5.62 47.87
N SER A 918 -4.03 6.51 48.57
CA SER A 918 -4.40 6.95 49.92
C SER A 918 -5.77 7.67 49.95
N ARG A 919 -6.04 8.54 48.98
CA ARG A 919 -7.33 9.25 48.89
C ARG A 919 -8.50 8.36 48.52
N LEU A 920 -8.27 7.41 47.61
CA LEU A 920 -9.28 6.45 47.16
C LEU A 920 -9.44 5.23 48.11
N GLY A 921 -8.64 5.13 49.17
CA GLY A 921 -8.70 4.03 50.12
C GLY A 921 -8.27 2.67 49.53
N VAL A 922 -7.43 2.66 48.50
CA VAL A 922 -6.96 1.46 47.79
C VAL A 922 -5.44 1.28 47.86
N ASN A 923 -4.93 0.12 47.49
CA ASN A 923 -3.49 -0.10 47.34
C ASN A 923 -2.97 0.56 46.04
N GLY A 924 -1.78 1.16 46.07
CA GLY A 924 -1.12 1.72 44.87
C GLY A 924 -0.94 0.72 43.72
N TYR A 925 -0.86 -0.58 44.03
CA TYR A 925 -0.91 -1.64 43.03
C TYR A 925 -2.22 -1.63 42.21
N LEU A 926 -3.37 -1.45 42.86
CA LEU A 926 -4.69 -1.44 42.20
C LEU A 926 -4.83 -0.21 41.30
N VAL A 927 -4.41 0.96 41.79
CA VAL A 927 -4.33 2.18 40.97
C VAL A 927 -3.50 1.89 39.72
N SER A 928 -2.35 1.25 39.88
CA SER A 928 -1.47 0.92 38.76
C SER A 928 -2.08 -0.09 37.78
N ARG A 929 -2.84 -1.08 38.25
CA ARG A 929 -3.44 -2.11 37.38
C ARG A 929 -4.66 -1.60 36.63
N PHE A 930 -5.60 -0.95 37.32
CA PHE A 930 -6.85 -0.49 36.73
C PHE A 930 -6.67 0.69 35.78
N THR A 931 -5.61 1.48 35.97
CA THR A 931 -5.23 2.52 35.00
C THR A 931 -4.56 1.95 33.74
N GLY A 932 -4.14 0.68 33.74
CA GLY A 932 -3.60 -0.04 32.58
C GLY A 932 -4.66 -0.88 31.85
N SER A 933 -4.24 -1.99 31.26
CA SER A 933 -5.13 -2.99 30.62
C SER A 933 -5.29 -4.21 31.51
N ILE A 934 -6.53 -4.67 31.70
CA ILE A 934 -6.87 -5.85 32.51
C ILE A 934 -7.76 -6.75 31.65
N PHE A 935 -7.41 -8.02 31.53
CA PHE A 935 -8.14 -8.96 30.69
C PHE A 935 -8.90 -9.99 31.54
N ILE A 936 -10.21 -10.11 31.28
CA ILE A 936 -11.09 -11.15 31.84
C ILE A 936 -11.46 -12.12 30.73
N GLY A 937 -11.19 -13.41 30.93
CA GLY A 937 -11.60 -14.50 30.05
C GLY A 937 -12.93 -15.11 30.47
N ARG A 938 -13.59 -15.82 29.54
CA ARG A 938 -14.83 -16.55 29.83
C ARG A 938 -14.60 -17.86 30.58
N GLY A 939 -15.57 -18.26 31.40
CA GLY A 939 -15.52 -19.46 32.24
C GLY A 939 -14.72 -19.27 33.52
N SER A 940 -13.95 -20.29 33.92
CA SER A 940 -13.10 -20.29 35.12
C SER A 940 -11.64 -20.63 34.79
N LYS A 941 -10.70 -20.36 35.71
CA LYS A 941 -9.29 -20.76 35.54
C LYS A 941 -9.10 -22.27 35.32
N LYS A 942 -10.02 -23.11 35.81
CA LYS A 942 -9.97 -24.57 35.64
C LYS A 942 -10.62 -25.04 34.34
N ASN A 943 -11.67 -24.34 33.87
CA ASN A 943 -12.38 -24.62 32.63
C ASN A 943 -12.57 -23.31 31.83
N PRO A 944 -11.56 -22.87 31.07
CA PRO A 944 -11.68 -21.68 30.23
C PRO A 944 -12.59 -21.97 29.03
N HIS A 945 -13.63 -21.16 28.83
CA HIS A 945 -14.53 -21.25 27.68
C HIS A 945 -14.05 -20.32 26.55
N GLY A 946 -13.12 -20.84 25.73
CA GLY A 946 -12.57 -20.14 24.57
C GLY A 946 -11.42 -19.17 24.87
N GLU A 947 -10.79 -18.64 23.82
CA GLU A 947 -9.65 -17.71 23.93
C GLU A 947 -10.07 -16.23 24.04
N GLN A 948 -11.37 -15.95 24.02
CA GLN A 948 -11.88 -14.59 23.97
C GLN A 948 -11.73 -13.90 25.34
N LYS A 949 -10.93 -12.83 25.37
CA LYS A 949 -10.67 -12.02 26.56
C LYS A 949 -11.22 -10.60 26.37
N SER A 950 -11.98 -10.12 27.34
CA SER A 950 -12.51 -8.76 27.38
C SER A 950 -11.57 -7.86 28.19
N ASN A 951 -11.24 -6.68 27.66
CA ASN A 951 -10.43 -5.69 28.39
C ASN A 951 -11.35 -4.83 29.27
N VAL A 952 -11.12 -4.84 30.58
CA VAL A 952 -11.84 -4.05 31.58
C VAL A 952 -10.94 -3.00 32.25
N GLY A 953 -9.72 -2.79 31.75
CA GLY A 953 -8.86 -1.70 32.24
C GLY A 953 -9.28 -0.34 31.67
N LEU A 954 -8.99 0.75 32.40
CA LEU A 954 -9.24 2.12 31.95
C LEU A 954 -8.33 2.55 30.78
N ASN A 955 -7.25 1.81 30.51
CA ASN A 955 -6.32 2.05 29.40
C ASN A 955 -5.74 3.47 29.36
N LEU A 956 -5.48 4.03 30.54
CA LEU A 956 -4.87 5.35 30.71
C LEU A 956 -3.34 5.29 30.56
N LYS A 957 -2.72 4.12 30.67
CA LYS A 957 -1.26 3.97 30.53
C LYS A 957 -0.85 2.67 29.84
N PHE A 958 0.24 2.72 29.08
CA PHE A 958 0.76 1.58 28.35
C PHE A 958 2.28 1.44 28.49
N ASN A 959 2.73 0.66 29.46
CA ASN A 959 4.16 0.47 29.73
C ASN A 959 4.94 -0.10 28.54
N LYS A 960 4.39 -1.10 27.83
CA LYS A 960 5.07 -1.76 26.70
C LYS A 960 5.19 -0.87 25.47
N LYS A 961 4.22 0.03 25.27
CA LYS A 961 4.19 0.96 24.13
C LYS A 961 4.83 2.32 24.44
N ASN A 962 5.13 2.59 25.70
CA ASN A 962 5.57 3.91 26.19
C ASN A 962 4.57 5.03 25.83
N GLU A 963 3.27 4.78 26.08
CA GLU A 963 2.17 5.71 25.78
C GLU A 963 1.37 6.06 27.05
N GLU A 964 0.85 7.28 27.08
CA GLU A 964 0.02 7.87 28.14
C GLU A 964 -1.24 8.55 27.56
N VAL A 965 -2.20 8.88 28.42
CA VAL A 965 -3.42 9.60 28.05
C VAL A 965 -3.35 11.02 28.61
N PRO A 966 -3.14 12.04 27.75
CA PRO A 966 -3.03 13.44 28.19
C PRO A 966 -4.21 13.87 29.07
N GLY A 967 -3.91 14.60 30.14
CA GLY A 967 -4.91 15.07 31.10
C GLY A 967 -5.31 14.06 32.18
N TYR A 968 -4.98 12.77 32.03
CA TYR A 968 -5.27 11.72 33.02
C TYR A 968 -4.01 11.16 33.67
N THR A 969 -3.04 10.73 32.86
CA THR A 969 -1.80 10.09 33.31
C THR A 969 -0.61 10.79 32.69
N LYS A 970 0.49 10.84 33.45
CA LYS A 970 1.76 11.39 32.96
C LYS A 970 2.92 10.60 33.53
N ARG A 971 3.86 10.20 32.68
CA ARG A 971 5.09 9.52 33.09
C ARG A 971 6.20 10.55 33.35
N VAL A 972 6.74 10.54 34.56
CA VAL A 972 7.88 11.41 34.95
C VAL A 972 9.04 10.50 35.34
N GLY A 973 10.04 10.41 34.46
CA GLY A 973 11.14 9.44 34.61
C GLY A 973 10.64 7.99 34.57
N THR A 974 10.80 7.28 35.67
CA THR A 974 10.33 5.88 35.82
C THR A 974 8.96 5.76 36.49
N GLU A 975 8.40 6.85 37.00
CA GLU A 975 7.18 6.83 37.81
C GLU A 975 5.96 7.36 37.06
N TRP A 976 4.79 6.78 37.36
CA TRP A 976 3.50 7.21 36.85
C TRP A 976 2.82 8.17 37.82
N THR A 977 2.37 9.29 37.29
CA THR A 977 1.62 10.31 38.01
C THR A 977 0.22 10.45 37.40
N TYR A 978 -0.74 10.88 38.22
CA TYR A 978 -2.16 10.85 37.88
C TYR A 978 -2.81 12.20 38.23
N SER A 979 -3.70 12.68 37.37
CA SER A 979 -4.45 13.92 37.57
C SER A 979 -5.67 13.72 38.47
N SER A 980 -6.32 14.81 38.88
CA SER A 980 -7.61 14.76 39.57
C SER A 980 -8.73 14.16 38.71
N ALA A 981 -8.66 14.24 37.38
CA ALA A 981 -9.64 13.59 36.51
C ALA A 981 -9.51 12.06 36.55
N ALA A 982 -8.28 11.54 36.60
CA ALA A 982 -8.04 10.11 36.81
C ALA A 982 -8.48 9.64 38.20
N GLU A 983 -8.38 10.52 39.21
CA GLU A 983 -8.90 10.26 40.56
C GLU A 983 -10.42 10.07 40.57
N LEU A 984 -11.16 11.01 40.00
CA LEU A 984 -12.62 10.95 39.92
C LEU A 984 -13.10 9.72 39.14
N LEU A 985 -12.47 9.47 37.99
CA LEU A 985 -12.77 8.31 37.14
C LEU A 985 -12.54 6.98 37.86
N LEU A 986 -11.40 6.85 38.53
CA LEU A 986 -11.09 5.62 39.26
C LEU A 986 -12.01 5.46 40.48
N GLY A 987 -12.38 6.58 41.13
CA GLY A 987 -13.40 6.61 42.18
C GLY A 987 -14.75 6.09 41.70
N GLU A 988 -15.27 6.61 40.58
CA GLU A 988 -16.53 6.14 39.99
C GLU A 988 -16.46 4.64 39.63
N TYR A 989 -15.32 4.17 39.12
CA TYR A 989 -15.13 2.75 38.84
C TYR A 989 -15.20 1.91 40.14
N ILE A 990 -14.50 2.32 41.19
CA ILE A 990 -14.51 1.62 42.47
C ILE A 990 -15.93 1.57 43.06
N GLU A 991 -16.68 2.67 42.97
CA GLU A 991 -18.06 2.75 43.49
C GLU A 991 -19.04 1.85 42.71
N ARG A 992 -18.93 1.79 41.39
CA ARG A 992 -19.82 0.96 40.55
C ARG A 992 -19.51 -0.52 40.61
N PHE A 993 -18.24 -0.90 40.67
CA PHE A 993 -17.80 -2.30 40.54
C PHE A 993 -16.84 -2.76 41.67
N PRO A 994 -17.21 -2.61 42.95
CA PRO A 994 -16.30 -2.85 44.09
C PRO A 994 -15.83 -4.32 44.20
N GLU A 995 -16.64 -5.26 43.77
CA GLU A 995 -16.36 -6.70 43.78
C GLU A 995 -15.11 -7.05 42.96
N LEU A 996 -14.99 -6.42 41.79
CA LEU A 996 -13.85 -6.60 40.89
C LEU A 996 -12.54 -6.13 41.54
N PHE A 997 -12.57 -4.96 42.20
CA PHE A 997 -11.40 -4.43 42.92
C PHE A 997 -11.01 -5.31 44.11
N SER A 998 -12.00 -5.79 44.87
CA SER A 998 -11.78 -6.70 46.00
C SER A 998 -11.13 -8.02 45.57
N TYR A 999 -11.60 -8.60 44.46
CA TYR A 999 -11.06 -9.84 43.91
C TYR A 999 -9.62 -9.68 43.41
N ILE A 1000 -9.37 -8.66 42.57
CA ILE A 1000 -8.03 -8.41 42.02
C ILE A 1000 -7.02 -8.06 43.12
N SER A 1001 -7.45 -7.40 44.20
CA SER A 1001 -6.62 -7.13 45.38
C SER A 1001 -6.10 -8.40 46.05
N LYS A 1002 -6.94 -9.44 46.16
CA LYS A 1002 -6.58 -10.74 46.75
C LYS A 1002 -5.71 -11.60 45.82
N HIS A 1003 -5.76 -11.36 44.50
CA HIS A 1003 -5.10 -12.16 43.48
C HIS A 1003 -4.05 -11.36 42.67
N SER A 1004 -3.18 -10.63 43.36
CA SER A 1004 -2.18 -9.73 42.76
C SER A 1004 -1.11 -10.40 41.89
N GLN A 1005 -0.95 -11.72 41.96
CA GLN A 1005 0.04 -12.47 41.16
C GLN A 1005 -0.47 -12.94 39.78
N ASN A 1006 -1.78 -12.84 39.52
CA ASN A 1006 -2.36 -13.28 38.25
C ASN A 1006 -2.42 -12.12 37.23
N ASP A 1007 -2.13 -12.43 35.96
CA ASP A 1007 -2.26 -11.48 34.83
C ASP A 1007 -3.54 -11.65 34.01
N VAL A 1008 -4.25 -12.77 34.18
CA VAL A 1008 -5.52 -13.06 33.52
C VAL A 1008 -6.51 -13.52 34.57
N PHE A 1009 -7.71 -12.94 34.55
CA PHE A 1009 -8.81 -13.27 35.45
C PHE A 1009 -9.95 -13.92 34.65
N TYR A 1010 -10.87 -14.58 35.33
CA TYR A 1010 -12.00 -15.27 34.69
C TYR A 1010 -13.30 -14.88 35.38
N GLU A 1011 -14.38 -14.76 34.59
CA GLU A 1011 -15.67 -14.24 35.06
C GLU A 1011 -16.25 -15.06 36.22
N ASP A 1012 -16.22 -16.40 36.11
CA ASP A 1012 -16.79 -17.31 37.12
C ASP A 1012 -15.97 -17.31 38.43
N ASP A 1013 -14.68 -16.97 38.34
CA ASP A 1013 -13.82 -16.89 39.52
C ASP A 1013 -14.04 -15.58 40.29
N ILE A 1014 -14.47 -14.50 39.62
CA ILE A 1014 -14.74 -13.19 40.24
C ILE A 1014 -16.14 -13.16 40.86
N TRP A 1015 -17.14 -13.70 40.17
CA TRP A 1015 -18.56 -13.69 40.56
C TRP A 1015 -19.10 -15.11 40.76
N ALA A 1016 -18.65 -15.80 41.82
CA ALA A 1016 -19.13 -17.14 42.14
C ALA A 1016 -20.52 -17.12 42.82
N GLY A 1017 -21.58 -17.62 42.14
CA GLY A 1017 -22.95 -17.69 42.68
C GLY A 1017 -23.94 -18.47 41.78
N GLU A 1018 -25.15 -18.78 42.28
CA GLU A 1018 -26.19 -19.64 41.66
C GLU A 1018 -26.95 -19.00 40.46
N ASP A 1019 -26.64 -17.75 40.09
CA ASP A 1019 -27.16 -17.10 38.87
C ASP A 1019 -25.97 -16.68 37.97
N GLU A 1020 -25.71 -17.45 36.91
CA GLU A 1020 -24.59 -17.33 35.96
C GLU A 1020 -24.61 -16.02 35.13
N ASN A 1021 -24.40 -14.85 35.76
CA ASN A 1021 -24.37 -13.54 35.05
C ASN A 1021 -22.98 -12.90 34.97
N GLY A 1022 -21.89 -13.66 35.15
CA GLY A 1022 -20.52 -13.16 35.02
C GLY A 1022 -20.24 -12.50 33.66
N ALA A 1023 -20.78 -13.09 32.58
CA ALA A 1023 -20.66 -12.52 31.23
C ALA A 1023 -21.42 -11.20 31.07
N GLU A 1024 -22.62 -11.09 31.66
CA GLU A 1024 -23.42 -9.85 31.63
C GLU A 1024 -22.72 -8.73 32.40
N LYS A 1025 -22.10 -9.04 33.55
CA LYS A 1025 -21.33 -8.08 34.34
C LYS A 1025 -20.11 -7.57 33.60
N VAL A 1026 -19.39 -8.45 32.90
CA VAL A 1026 -18.28 -8.04 32.03
C VAL A 1026 -18.77 -7.16 30.88
N GLU A 1027 -19.92 -7.47 30.28
CA GLU A 1027 -20.52 -6.66 29.21
C GLU A 1027 -20.99 -5.29 29.71
N GLU A 1028 -21.57 -5.22 30.91
CA GLU A 1028 -21.94 -3.97 31.60
C GLU A 1028 -20.72 -3.06 31.80
N ILE A 1029 -19.62 -3.62 32.31
CA ILE A 1029 -18.36 -2.87 32.51
C ILE A 1029 -17.82 -2.37 31.17
N VAL A 1030 -17.76 -3.23 30.15
CA VAL A 1030 -17.25 -2.85 28.82
C VAL A 1030 -18.13 -1.78 28.17
N SER A 1031 -19.45 -1.86 28.33
CA SER A 1031 -20.40 -0.87 27.82
C SER A 1031 -20.22 0.49 28.52
N TRP A 1032 -20.05 0.48 29.85
CA TRP A 1032 -19.75 1.69 30.62
C TRP A 1032 -18.41 2.31 30.23
N LEU A 1033 -17.35 1.52 30.12
CA LEU A 1033 -16.04 2.00 29.68
C LEU A 1033 -16.10 2.61 28.26
N LYS A 1034 -16.91 2.02 27.37
CA LYS A 1034 -17.08 2.52 26.00
C LYS A 1034 -17.87 3.82 25.93
N SER A 1035 -18.86 4.01 26.81
CA SER A 1035 -19.69 5.22 26.83
C SER A 1035 -18.98 6.43 27.44
N HIS A 1036 -17.89 6.20 28.18
CA HIS A 1036 -17.17 7.27 28.85
C HIS A 1036 -16.23 8.05 27.90
N PRO A 1037 -16.07 9.39 28.04
CA PRO A 1037 -15.29 10.21 27.09
C PRO A 1037 -13.82 9.79 26.95
N VAL A 1038 -13.25 9.14 27.98
CA VAL A 1038 -11.88 8.63 27.98
C VAL A 1038 -11.62 7.69 26.79
N ASN A 1039 -12.59 6.89 26.39
CA ASN A 1039 -12.46 5.96 25.27
C ASN A 1039 -12.35 6.68 23.90
N THR A 1040 -12.75 7.95 23.84
CA THR A 1040 -12.63 8.77 22.62
C THR A 1040 -11.28 9.47 22.49
N LEU A 1041 -10.54 9.64 23.60
CA LEU A 1041 -9.27 10.36 23.64
C LEU A 1041 -8.13 9.58 22.95
N SER A 1042 -7.23 10.32 22.30
CA SER A 1042 -6.02 9.77 21.69
C SER A 1042 -4.92 9.53 22.71
N HIS A 1043 -4.13 8.47 22.52
CA HIS A 1043 -2.92 8.21 23.30
C HIS A 1043 -1.72 9.00 22.74
N SER A 1044 -0.81 9.41 23.62
CA SER A 1044 0.41 10.13 23.28
C SER A 1044 1.64 9.37 23.77
N SER A 1045 2.77 9.49 23.06
CA SER A 1045 4.04 8.95 23.54
C SER A 1045 4.49 9.68 24.81
N CYS A 1046 5.02 8.96 25.80
CA CYS A 1046 5.56 9.58 27.03
C CYS A 1046 6.75 10.52 26.79
N ASP A 1047 7.39 10.44 25.62
CA ASP A 1047 8.52 11.30 25.23
C ASP A 1047 8.06 12.65 24.64
N LEU A 1048 6.74 12.84 24.50
CA LEU A 1048 6.12 14.04 23.97
C LEU A 1048 5.67 14.95 25.12
N GLN A 1049 6.26 16.15 25.20
CA GLN A 1049 5.81 17.19 26.11
C GLN A 1049 4.80 18.07 25.39
N ILE A 1050 3.58 18.20 25.93
CA ILE A 1050 2.52 19.06 25.39
C ILE A 1050 2.07 20.04 26.48
N LEU A 1051 1.72 21.27 26.08
CA LEU A 1051 1.03 22.22 26.94
C LEU A 1051 -0.41 21.78 27.21
N ASP A 1052 -0.91 22.08 28.41
CA ASP A 1052 -2.30 21.79 28.77
C ASP A 1052 -3.27 22.62 27.93
N ALA A 1053 -4.48 22.09 27.66
CA ALA A 1053 -5.46 22.69 26.74
C ALA A 1053 -5.81 24.14 27.11
N ASP A 1054 -5.97 24.45 28.40
CA ASP A 1054 -6.27 25.80 28.89
C ASP A 1054 -5.14 26.80 28.55
N ILE A 1055 -3.89 26.35 28.53
CA ILE A 1055 -2.73 27.18 28.15
C ILE A 1055 -2.77 27.42 26.64
N VAL A 1056 -3.10 26.40 25.85
CA VAL A 1056 -3.22 26.50 24.39
C VAL A 1056 -4.30 27.51 24.00
N GLU A 1057 -5.49 27.45 24.62
CA GLU A 1057 -6.57 28.42 24.39
C GLU A 1057 -6.12 29.86 24.68
N LYS A 1058 -5.36 30.08 25.76
CA LYS A 1058 -4.79 31.39 26.06
C LYS A 1058 -3.73 31.86 25.07
N ILE A 1059 -2.93 30.94 24.51
CA ILE A 1059 -2.00 31.26 23.42
C ILE A 1059 -2.79 31.69 22.17
N GLU A 1060 -3.86 30.98 21.83
CA GLU A 1060 -4.73 31.30 20.69
C GLU A 1060 -5.39 32.68 20.86
N GLU A 1061 -5.88 33.02 22.05
CA GLU A 1061 -6.41 34.35 22.38
C GLU A 1061 -5.36 35.47 22.16
N GLU A 1062 -4.12 35.28 22.61
CA GLU A 1062 -3.04 36.26 22.41
C GLU A 1062 -2.57 36.37 20.96
N VAL A 1063 -2.62 35.25 20.23
CA VAL A 1063 -2.33 35.21 18.79
C VAL A 1063 -3.39 35.98 18.01
N ALA A 1064 -4.68 35.77 18.27
CA ALA A 1064 -5.78 36.46 17.61
C ALA A 1064 -5.71 38.00 17.78
N LYS A 1065 -5.24 38.48 18.94
CA LYS A 1065 -5.00 39.92 19.17
C LYS A 1065 -3.98 40.51 18.20
N CYS A 1066 -3.00 39.72 17.76
CA CYS A 1066 -1.91 40.16 16.90
C CYS A 1066 -2.28 40.18 15.41
N GLU A 1067 -3.24 39.38 14.97
CA GLU A 1067 -3.68 39.27 13.57
C GLU A 1067 -4.30 40.58 13.03
N SER A 1068 -4.85 41.42 13.91
CA SER A 1068 -5.42 42.72 13.55
C SER A 1068 -4.39 43.79 13.11
N LYS A 1069 -3.09 43.55 13.34
CA LYS A 1069 -2.03 44.55 13.11
C LYS A 1069 -1.24 44.26 11.83
N LYS A 1070 -1.11 45.26 10.95
CA LYS A 1070 -0.31 45.13 9.72
C LYS A 1070 1.19 45.02 10.03
N PRO A 1071 1.94 44.14 9.34
CA PRO A 1071 3.39 44.04 9.50
C PRO A 1071 4.09 45.30 8.97
N SER A 1072 5.17 45.71 9.63
CA SER A 1072 6.01 46.84 9.20
C SER A 1072 7.10 46.36 8.24
N LYS A 1073 7.48 47.19 7.26
CA LYS A 1073 8.53 46.84 6.28
C LYS A 1073 9.79 47.64 6.55
N VAL A 1074 10.94 46.97 6.60
CA VAL A 1074 12.24 47.62 6.79
C VAL A 1074 13.20 47.17 5.70
N ARG A 1075 13.89 48.14 5.07
CA ARG A 1075 14.93 47.87 4.09
C ARG A 1075 16.28 47.74 4.80
N VAL A 1076 16.96 46.62 4.59
CA VAL A 1076 18.28 46.34 5.14
C VAL A 1076 19.25 45.90 4.05
N THR A 1077 20.54 46.13 4.29
CA THR A 1077 21.63 45.60 3.45
C THR A 1077 22.46 44.67 4.31
N VAL A 1078 22.50 43.39 3.95
CA VAL A 1078 23.02 42.31 4.80
C VAL A 1078 24.05 41.47 4.07
N LYS A 1079 24.92 40.80 4.85
CA LYS A 1079 25.86 39.83 4.31
C LYS A 1079 25.09 38.54 3.93
N PRO A 1080 25.45 37.86 2.83
CA PRO A 1080 24.70 36.71 2.33
C PRO A 1080 24.60 35.53 3.31
N HIS A 1081 25.61 35.25 4.13
CA HIS A 1081 25.57 34.17 5.13
C HIS A 1081 24.55 34.40 6.27
N LEU A 1082 24.03 35.62 6.43
CA LEU A 1082 22.96 35.95 7.37
C LEU A 1082 21.57 35.80 6.73
N LEU A 1083 21.51 35.34 5.48
CA LEU A 1083 20.27 35.09 4.77
C LEU A 1083 20.14 33.59 4.49
N PHE A 1084 18.97 33.06 4.81
CA PHE A 1084 18.54 31.74 4.37
C PHE A 1084 17.60 31.90 3.19
N LYS A 1085 17.94 31.27 2.05
CA LYS A 1085 17.04 31.16 0.92
C LYS A 1085 16.43 29.76 0.94
N PRO A 1086 15.09 29.63 1.03
CA PRO A 1086 14.42 28.35 0.83
C PRO A 1086 14.72 27.82 -0.57
N LEU A 1087 15.28 26.62 -0.64
CA LEU A 1087 15.56 25.95 -1.91
C LEU A 1087 15.07 24.50 -1.84
N GLU A 1088 14.60 23.98 -2.98
CA GLU A 1088 14.11 22.60 -3.06
C GLU A 1088 15.20 21.57 -2.71
N GLN A 1089 16.47 21.84 -3.05
CA GLN A 1089 17.59 20.91 -2.81
C GLN A 1089 18.02 20.80 -1.34
N GLN A 1090 17.48 21.63 -0.45
CA GLN A 1090 17.85 21.71 0.97
C GLN A 1090 16.97 20.79 1.85
N HIS A 1091 16.61 19.61 1.35
CA HIS A 1091 15.78 18.62 2.05
C HIS A 1091 16.25 18.39 3.49
N GLY A 1092 15.42 18.72 4.48
CA GLY A 1092 15.76 18.46 5.89
C GLY A 1092 16.84 19.37 6.51
N VAL A 1093 17.46 20.28 5.73
CA VAL A 1093 18.50 21.18 6.23
C VAL A 1093 17.89 22.17 7.21
N VAL A 1094 18.42 22.19 8.44
CA VAL A 1094 18.04 23.20 9.44
C VAL A 1094 18.77 24.50 9.09
N PRO A 1095 18.07 25.63 8.90
CA PRO A 1095 18.70 26.91 8.54
C PRO A 1095 19.77 27.36 9.52
N ASP A 1096 19.55 27.07 10.80
CA ASP A 1096 20.44 27.37 11.91
C ASP A 1096 20.73 26.08 12.68
N GLN A 1097 21.98 25.60 12.63
CA GLN A 1097 22.36 24.31 13.20
C GLN A 1097 22.43 24.31 14.72
N ASP A 1098 22.49 25.50 15.33
CA ASP A 1098 22.59 25.72 16.76
C ASP A 1098 21.22 26.07 17.39
N ALA A 1099 20.15 26.08 16.59
CA ALA A 1099 18.80 26.33 17.07
C ALA A 1099 18.32 25.20 17.99
N GLU A 1100 18.04 25.54 19.24
CA GLU A 1100 17.31 24.69 20.20
C GLU A 1100 15.85 25.10 20.24
N PHE A 1101 14.94 24.12 20.39
CA PHE A 1101 13.51 24.37 20.46
C PHE A 1101 12.97 24.08 21.85
N ARG A 1102 12.14 24.98 22.37
CA ARG A 1102 11.47 24.89 23.68
C ARG A 1102 9.98 25.21 23.55
N LEU A 1103 9.20 24.76 24.53
CA LEU A 1103 7.78 25.12 24.59
C LEU A 1103 7.64 26.65 24.67
N PHE A 1104 6.58 27.19 24.08
CA PHE A 1104 6.32 28.63 23.90
C PHE A 1104 7.23 29.37 22.91
N ASP A 1105 8.25 28.72 22.34
CA ASP A 1105 9.08 29.37 21.33
C ASP A 1105 8.28 29.70 20.08
N ARG A 1106 8.65 30.83 19.46
CA ARG A 1106 8.05 31.30 18.21
C ARG A 1106 8.82 30.72 17.04
N VAL A 1107 8.09 30.10 16.12
CA VAL A 1107 8.64 29.43 14.94
C VAL A 1107 8.00 29.98 13.66
N VAL A 1108 8.71 29.80 12.56
CA VAL A 1108 8.26 30.18 11.23
C VAL A 1108 8.54 29.04 10.26
N ASN A 1109 7.60 28.75 9.37
CA ASN A 1109 7.87 27.82 8.30
C ASN A 1109 8.78 28.47 7.25
N VAL A 1110 9.96 27.88 7.06
CA VAL A 1110 10.97 28.31 6.09
C VAL A 1110 11.02 27.40 4.85
N ARG A 1111 10.24 26.31 4.83
CA ARG A 1111 10.24 25.34 3.73
C ARG A 1111 9.15 25.70 2.71
N GLU A 1112 9.53 25.71 1.44
CA GLU A 1112 8.59 25.73 0.33
C GLU A 1112 7.95 24.34 0.16
N ASN A 1113 6.75 24.30 -0.41
CA ASN A 1113 6.01 23.06 -0.72
C ASN A 1113 5.74 22.18 0.51
N PHE A 1114 5.49 22.82 1.67
CA PHE A 1114 5.09 22.17 2.92
C PHE A 1114 3.59 22.39 3.22
N SER A 1115 2.97 21.62 4.13
CA SER A 1115 1.52 21.74 4.44
C SER A 1115 1.19 23.08 5.05
N VAL A 1116 2.18 23.63 5.73
CA VAL A 1116 2.17 24.97 6.29
C VAL A 1116 2.68 25.92 5.20
N PRO A 1117 1.99 27.02 4.88
CA PRO A 1117 2.47 28.01 3.93
C PRO A 1117 3.85 28.58 4.29
N LEU A 1118 4.65 28.93 3.29
CA LEU A 1118 5.95 29.57 3.50
C LEU A 1118 5.77 30.89 4.27
N GLY A 1119 6.57 31.10 5.31
CA GLY A 1119 6.55 32.30 6.12
C GLY A 1119 5.46 32.34 7.19
N LEU A 1120 4.57 31.33 7.25
CA LEU A 1120 3.57 31.26 8.31
C LEU A 1120 4.25 31.05 9.66
N ARG A 1121 3.80 31.81 10.66
CA ARG A 1121 4.35 31.79 12.03
C ARG A 1121 3.45 31.03 12.99
N GLY A 1122 4.05 30.44 14.01
CA GLY A 1122 3.34 29.74 15.06
C GLY A 1122 4.11 29.71 16.38
N THR A 1123 3.45 29.22 17.43
CA THR A 1123 4.03 29.01 18.76
C THR A 1123 4.12 27.51 19.02
N ILE A 1124 5.26 27.01 19.49
CA ILE A 1124 5.40 25.61 19.88
C ILE A 1124 4.56 25.33 21.13
N ILE A 1125 3.57 24.45 21.00
CA ILE A 1125 2.74 23.94 22.10
C ILE A 1125 3.08 22.48 22.45
N GLY A 1126 3.97 21.82 21.70
CA GLY A 1126 4.46 20.48 22.04
C GLY A 1126 5.75 20.06 21.33
N ILE A 1127 6.59 19.28 22.02
CA ILE A 1127 7.94 18.86 21.61
C ILE A 1127 8.14 17.38 21.90
N LYS A 1128 8.74 16.66 20.95
CA LYS A 1128 9.14 15.25 21.11
C LYS A 1128 10.67 15.14 21.05
N GLY A 1129 11.33 14.83 22.17
CA GLY A 1129 12.78 14.93 22.27
C GLY A 1129 13.25 16.39 22.13
N ASP A 1130 14.18 16.67 21.19
CA ASP A 1130 14.70 18.02 20.91
C ASP A 1130 14.08 18.67 19.66
N VAL A 1131 13.04 18.05 19.06
CA VAL A 1131 12.43 18.49 17.80
C VAL A 1131 10.98 18.95 18.04
N PRO A 1132 10.57 20.11 17.49
CA PRO A 1132 9.18 20.55 17.53
C PRO A 1132 8.27 19.52 16.88
N ASN A 1133 7.17 19.18 17.53
CA ASN A 1133 6.15 18.38 16.89
C ASN A 1133 5.22 19.31 16.09
N LEU A 1134 5.23 19.21 14.76
CA LEU A 1134 4.47 20.08 13.85
C LEU A 1134 2.96 20.11 14.14
N LYS A 1135 2.40 19.04 14.72
CA LYS A 1135 1.00 18.94 15.16
C LYS A 1135 0.68 19.82 16.38
N HIS A 1136 1.71 20.19 17.12
CA HIS A 1136 1.61 20.96 18.34
C HIS A 1136 2.30 22.31 18.12
N ILE A 1137 1.86 23.00 17.07
CA ILE A 1137 2.18 24.40 16.82
C ILE A 1137 0.86 25.16 16.70
N ALA A 1138 0.65 26.16 17.57
CA ALA A 1138 -0.46 27.10 17.45
C ALA A 1138 -0.10 28.15 16.39
N TYR A 1139 -0.58 27.95 15.16
CA TYR A 1139 -0.36 28.88 14.04
C TYR A 1139 -1.19 30.16 14.22
N GLN A 1140 -0.70 31.26 13.68
CA GLN A 1140 -1.56 32.43 13.41
C GLN A 1140 -2.46 32.01 12.25
N GLN A 1141 -3.78 32.09 12.40
CA GLN A 1141 -4.70 31.64 11.36
C GLN A 1141 -4.42 32.41 10.05
N VAL A 1142 -4.30 31.68 8.95
CA VAL A 1142 -4.42 32.24 7.60
C VAL A 1142 -5.89 32.08 7.22
N PRO A 1143 -6.53 33.08 6.60
CA PRO A 1143 -7.92 32.99 6.15
C PRO A 1143 -8.22 31.80 5.23
#